data_AF-A0ABC9A1P5-F1
#
_entry.id   AF-A0ABC9A1P5-F1
#
_cell.length_a   1.000
_cell.length_b   1.000
_cell.length_c   1.000
_cell.angle_alpha   90.00
_cell.angle_beta   90.00
_cell.angle_gamma   90.00
#
_symmetry.space_group_name_H-M   'P 1'
#
loop_
_entity.id
_entity.type
_entity.pdbx_description
1 polymer ?
#
loop_
_entity_poly.entity_id
_entity_poly.type
_entity_poly.pdbx_seq_one_letter_code
_entity_poly.pdbx_strand_id
1 'polypeptide(L)'
;MGSVDLIAACLDSIRQIGDEIADTIVYVDAGTLEAFQFIGVFPLLLELGVRAVCSLENASPLDAVAEWHSKFSHPVRKIVVLTSRLLSDAHRYILRCLGNHGTVSHCTVLTAISEIGHSAYVDSPLGPDAFREYETLLVQDHEELFKKCEKSNKHKDNTSYTGSDFTTDADKYSEWGSGVHYGSNSESSPTKRNLFDGDLGQLEAGGKRLSVTVSHFPMIFSPISSRAFVLPSEGIIADSCLSNQHEDSLGPGLPSISTGRPFDSDEVPPGVTLTAQFLYHLSNKMDLKLDIFSLGDTSKVIGKLMMDMSSLYDVGRNKRSAGLLIVDRTVDLLTPCFHGDSFLDRMLSSLPRKEKMPSSSVTKNPQTPSKHSHAAVKRVPLDIKVPFETVFKKEELKSRTSMLSEGIMSFMSGWNSADVEPEVTWLPDYSDKAHDDKLGSDLGTLNGSLLSNYAGVRYVEALLDRGAKDGLMLIKKWLIEALQHEKLSSASKGRQGATSVSEIHSMVQTLSQDHLTLLRNRGVIQLALAAEMTLLEPQSSRWDAFTSAERILSVTSAETTQSLASELRDFINTSTSVDSHKQATTMESSQGLLSFRDVLLLTIIGYILAGENFPTSMAGGPFSWEDERSLKDVVVDSILERPSSVKLRFLDGLDSELEAKARSKDVERNNDSAEPASSTDDFDDEWGNWDDNDNADDQKEEAYGDMQLKLEVRDRIDQLFKFFHKLSSMRLRNHALGEGLAALSRFETDGYSRKGLLYKLLLALLSRYDVPGLEYHSSAVGRLFKSGLGRFGLGQSKPSFGEQSVLIIFVVGGINTLEVREVMKAISESSRPDVELILGGTTLLTPDDMFELMLGS
;
A
#
# COMPACT_ATOMS: atom_id res chain seq x y z
N MET A 1 16.66 -2.71 31.24
CA MET A 1 16.77 -2.64 29.77
C MET A 1 15.48 -2.02 29.27
N GLY A 2 15.53 -1.13 28.28
CA GLY A 2 14.33 -0.44 27.77
C GLY A 2 13.39 -1.40 27.02
N SER A 3 12.11 -1.06 26.95
CA SER A 3 11.14 -1.72 26.08
C SER A 3 11.58 -1.58 24.62
N VAL A 4 11.36 -2.61 23.81
CA VAL A 4 11.49 -2.51 22.36
C VAL A 4 10.35 -1.63 21.85
N ASP A 5 10.72 -0.48 21.27
CA ASP A 5 9.81 0.51 20.70
C ASP A 5 10.39 0.94 19.35
N LEU A 6 9.67 0.61 18.27
CA LEU A 6 10.10 0.89 16.90
C LEU A 6 10.20 2.39 16.63
N ILE A 7 9.25 3.16 17.14
CA ILE A 7 9.17 4.61 16.92
C ILE A 7 10.35 5.27 17.62
N ALA A 8 10.59 4.90 18.89
CA ALA A 8 11.74 5.40 19.64
C ALA A 8 13.07 5.03 18.95
N ALA A 9 13.23 3.78 18.52
CA ALA A 9 14.44 3.33 17.82
C ALA A 9 14.69 4.10 16.51
N CYS A 10 13.63 4.42 15.75
CA CYS A 10 13.75 5.23 14.55
C CYS A 10 14.17 6.67 14.86
N LEU A 11 13.50 7.32 15.82
CA LEU A 11 13.82 8.68 16.23
C LEU A 11 15.26 8.79 16.76
N ASP A 12 15.72 7.80 17.52
CA ASP A 12 17.11 7.74 18.00
C ASP A 12 18.11 7.53 16.85
N SER A 13 17.73 6.77 15.82
CA SER A 13 18.55 6.62 14.62
C SER A 13 18.66 7.91 13.82
N ILE A 14 17.60 8.73 13.77
CA ILE A 14 17.65 10.08 13.17
C ILE A 14 18.53 11.01 14.00
N ARG A 15 18.48 10.94 15.34
CA ARG A 15 19.38 11.72 16.22
C ARG A 15 20.85 11.37 16.00
N GLN A 16 21.16 10.10 15.73
CA GLN A 16 22.54 9.65 15.45
C GLN A 16 23.14 10.30 14.20
N ILE A 17 22.32 10.63 13.20
CA ILE A 17 22.76 11.32 11.97
C ILE A 17 22.60 12.85 12.06
N GLY A 18 22.30 13.39 13.26
CA GLY A 18 22.02 14.81 13.48
C GLY A 18 23.11 15.73 12.94
N ASP A 19 24.38 15.38 13.16
CA ASP A 19 25.53 16.17 12.68
C ASP A 19 25.67 16.16 11.15
N GLU A 20 25.21 15.09 10.48
CA GLU A 20 25.24 14.96 9.03
C GLU A 20 24.15 15.80 8.37
N ILE A 21 22.95 15.85 8.98
CA ILE A 21 21.78 16.55 8.44
C ILE A 21 21.68 18.02 8.87
N ALA A 22 22.44 18.45 9.87
CA ALA A 22 22.45 19.85 10.30
C ALA A 22 22.90 20.79 9.18
N ASP A 23 22.22 21.93 9.04
CA ASP A 23 22.49 22.96 8.04
C ASP A 23 22.32 22.47 6.57
N THR A 24 21.44 21.49 6.34
CA THR A 24 21.17 20.91 5.02
C THR A 24 19.73 21.16 4.55
N ILE A 25 19.49 21.05 3.23
CA ILE A 25 18.15 20.78 2.68
C ILE A 25 18.01 19.27 2.58
N VAL A 26 16.94 18.74 3.17
CA VAL A 26 16.64 17.32 3.16
C VAL A 26 15.58 17.04 2.10
N TYR A 27 15.90 16.16 1.14
CA TYR A 27 14.96 15.65 0.16
C TYR A 27 14.51 14.24 0.56
N VAL A 28 13.21 14.00 0.49
CA VAL A 28 12.61 12.68 0.74
C VAL A 28 11.80 12.23 -0.47
N ASP A 29 11.89 10.95 -0.82
CA ASP A 29 10.98 10.34 -1.79
C ASP A 29 9.63 9.97 -1.17
N ALA A 30 8.65 9.62 -2.00
CA ALA A 30 7.28 9.35 -1.58
C ALA A 30 7.18 8.25 -0.52
N GLY A 31 7.94 7.16 -0.64
CA GLY A 31 7.96 6.09 0.35
C GLY A 31 8.61 6.50 1.68
N THR A 32 9.67 7.33 1.64
CA THR A 32 10.27 7.89 2.87
C THR A 32 9.33 8.91 3.52
N LEU A 33 8.65 9.73 2.72
CA LEU A 33 7.65 10.67 3.18
C LEU A 33 6.53 9.95 3.95
N GLU A 34 5.98 8.88 3.36
CA GLU A 34 4.96 8.05 4.00
C GLU A 34 5.47 7.46 5.33
N ALA A 35 6.67 6.89 5.36
CA ALA A 35 7.27 6.33 6.58
C ALA A 35 7.43 7.37 7.70
N PHE A 36 7.97 8.53 7.35
CA PHE A 36 8.36 9.57 8.30
C PHE A 36 7.19 10.40 8.82
N GLN A 37 6.11 10.47 8.05
CA GLN A 37 4.86 11.11 8.46
C GLN A 37 4.32 10.49 9.75
N PHE A 38 4.26 9.16 9.82
CA PHE A 38 3.66 8.45 10.97
C PHE A 38 4.53 8.48 12.23
N ILE A 39 5.86 8.57 12.08
CA ILE A 39 6.82 8.55 13.20
C ILE A 39 6.97 9.93 13.85
N GLY A 40 6.61 11.00 13.15
CA GLY A 40 6.87 12.38 13.59
C GLY A 40 8.33 12.78 13.40
N VAL A 41 8.96 12.33 12.31
CA VAL A 41 10.37 12.63 12.01
C VAL A 41 10.56 14.08 11.58
N PHE A 42 9.62 14.69 10.85
CA PHE A 42 9.80 16.06 10.32
C PHE A 42 10.04 17.13 11.40
N PRO A 43 9.26 17.17 12.51
CA PRO A 43 9.58 18.07 13.62
C PRO A 43 10.97 17.85 14.20
N LEU A 44 11.43 16.59 14.30
CA LEU A 44 12.77 16.26 14.80
C LEU A 44 13.87 16.73 13.84
N LEU A 45 13.67 16.58 12.52
CA LEU A 45 14.62 17.11 11.52
C LEU A 45 14.82 18.61 11.67
N LEU A 46 13.74 19.36 11.86
CA LEU A 46 13.79 20.81 12.10
C LEU A 46 14.49 21.14 13.43
N GLU A 47 14.23 20.37 14.50
CA GLU A 47 14.93 20.51 15.79
C GLU A 47 16.44 20.29 15.66
N LEU A 48 16.86 19.35 14.81
CA LEU A 48 18.26 19.02 14.54
C LEU A 48 18.96 20.04 13.60
N GLY A 49 18.25 21.09 13.16
CA GLY A 49 18.83 22.18 12.38
C GLY A 49 18.80 21.98 10.86
N VAL A 50 17.92 21.12 10.35
CA VAL A 50 17.61 21.05 8.91
C VAL A 50 16.93 22.36 8.47
N ARG A 51 17.34 22.89 7.31
CA ARG A 51 16.85 24.18 6.80
C ARG A 51 15.44 24.07 6.19
N ALA A 52 15.21 23.00 5.45
CA ALA A 52 13.96 22.68 4.78
C ALA A 52 13.88 21.17 4.50
N VAL A 53 12.66 20.63 4.46
CA VAL A 53 12.38 19.25 4.00
C VAL A 53 11.51 19.34 2.75
N CYS A 54 11.94 18.71 1.65
CA CYS A 54 11.36 18.85 0.32
C CYS A 54 11.10 17.48 -0.33
N SER A 55 10.16 17.44 -1.29
CA SER A 55 9.92 16.23 -2.09
C SER A 55 10.99 16.07 -3.18
N LEU A 56 11.55 14.86 -3.29
CA LEU A 56 12.52 14.51 -4.30
C LEU A 56 11.90 14.50 -5.71
N GLU A 57 10.68 14.00 -5.84
CA GLU A 57 9.90 13.90 -7.09
C GLU A 57 9.41 15.24 -7.60
N ASN A 58 9.26 16.24 -6.72
CA ASN A 58 8.82 17.60 -7.05
C ASN A 58 9.91 18.66 -6.81
N ALA A 59 11.18 18.26 -6.76
CA ALA A 59 12.30 19.16 -6.49
C ALA A 59 12.31 20.38 -7.41
N SER A 60 12.39 21.57 -6.81
CA SER A 60 12.28 22.86 -7.49
C SER A 60 13.41 23.82 -7.07
N PRO A 61 13.72 24.85 -7.89
CA PRO A 61 14.64 25.91 -7.47
C PRO A 61 14.13 26.73 -6.26
N LEU A 62 12.82 26.75 -6.01
CA LEU A 62 12.21 27.48 -4.89
C LEU A 62 12.51 26.82 -3.54
N ASP A 63 12.91 25.55 -3.55
CA ASP A 63 13.26 24.81 -2.33
C ASP A 63 14.44 25.47 -1.59
N ALA A 64 15.32 26.18 -2.32
CA ALA A 64 16.48 26.87 -1.75
C ALA A 64 16.09 28.11 -0.92
N VAL A 65 14.91 28.68 -1.17
CA VAL A 65 14.38 29.84 -0.43
C VAL A 65 13.30 29.47 0.57
N ALA A 66 12.91 28.19 0.63
CA ALA A 66 11.92 27.66 1.56
C ALA A 66 12.48 27.47 2.99
N GLU A 67 13.49 28.25 3.40
CA GLU A 67 14.15 28.12 4.70
C GLU A 67 13.19 28.49 5.85
N TRP A 68 12.98 27.56 6.79
CA TRP A 68 12.05 27.76 7.92
C TRP A 68 12.63 28.67 9.02
N HIS A 69 13.94 28.90 9.00
CA HIS A 69 14.64 29.73 9.98
C HIS A 69 15.42 30.85 9.30
N SER A 70 15.09 32.10 9.62
CA SER A 70 15.77 33.33 9.15
C SER A 70 17.21 33.52 9.66
N LYS A 71 17.80 32.49 10.28
CA LYS A 71 19.13 32.53 10.89
C LYS A 71 20.27 32.20 9.91
N PHE A 72 19.96 31.67 8.74
CA PHE A 72 20.99 31.29 7.77
C PHE A 72 21.34 32.50 6.89
N SER A 73 22.60 32.95 6.97
CA SER A 73 23.13 34.08 6.20
C SER A 73 23.94 33.64 4.97
N HIS A 74 24.03 32.33 4.72
CA HIS A 74 24.87 31.73 3.70
C HIS A 74 24.07 30.76 2.82
N PRO A 75 24.35 30.70 1.51
CA PRO A 75 23.67 29.77 0.61
C PRO A 75 23.94 28.32 1.01
N VAL A 76 22.96 27.46 0.75
CA VAL A 76 23.00 26.03 1.07
C VAL A 76 24.21 25.39 0.36
N ARG A 77 25.02 24.65 1.12
CA ARG A 77 26.20 23.93 0.58
C ARG A 77 26.08 22.42 0.63
N LYS A 78 25.10 21.89 1.36
CA LYS A 78 24.90 20.49 1.67
C LYS A 78 23.45 20.09 1.37
N ILE A 79 23.29 18.97 0.66
CA ILE A 79 22.00 18.31 0.44
C ILE A 79 22.06 16.91 1.03
N VAL A 80 20.99 16.50 1.68
CA VAL A 80 20.78 15.10 2.10
C VAL A 80 19.56 14.57 1.37
N VAL A 81 19.68 13.40 0.75
CA VAL A 81 18.56 12.69 0.15
C VAL A 81 18.29 11.43 0.96
N LEU A 82 17.08 11.27 1.47
CA LEU A 82 16.61 9.99 2.02
C LEU A 82 15.70 9.31 1.00
N THR A 83 16.00 8.07 0.65
CA THR A 83 15.24 7.33 -0.35
C THR A 83 14.94 5.89 0.09
N SER A 84 13.73 5.46 -0.24
CA SER A 84 13.21 4.12 -0.11
C SER A 84 13.20 3.35 -1.44
N ARG A 85 13.76 3.94 -2.51
CA ARG A 85 13.86 3.37 -3.86
C ARG A 85 15.26 2.83 -4.16
N LEU A 86 15.40 2.13 -5.29
CA LEU A 86 16.72 1.82 -5.82
C LEU A 86 17.46 3.11 -6.20
N LEU A 87 18.77 3.15 -6.01
CA LEU A 87 19.59 4.32 -6.37
C LEU A 87 19.48 4.62 -7.87
N SER A 88 19.40 3.58 -8.71
CA SER A 88 19.14 3.70 -10.15
C SER A 88 17.81 4.39 -10.47
N ASP A 89 16.76 4.09 -9.70
CA ASP A 89 15.42 4.65 -9.90
C ASP A 89 15.33 6.09 -9.38
N ALA A 90 16.00 6.37 -8.26
CA ALA A 90 16.07 7.69 -7.66
C ALA A 90 17.01 8.64 -8.44
N HIS A 91 17.93 8.09 -9.24
CA HIS A 91 19.03 8.82 -9.88
C HIS A 91 18.56 10.07 -10.62
N ARG A 92 17.54 9.95 -11.49
CA ARG A 92 17.03 11.11 -12.26
C ARG A 92 16.54 12.25 -11.37
N TYR A 93 15.94 11.92 -10.23
CA TYR A 93 15.38 12.90 -9.32
C TYR A 93 16.48 13.54 -8.48
N ILE A 94 17.45 12.76 -8.02
CA ILE A 94 18.63 13.25 -7.30
C ILE A 94 19.45 14.18 -8.19
N LEU A 95 19.66 13.81 -9.44
CA LEU A 95 20.41 14.59 -10.40
C LEU A 95 19.70 15.92 -10.73
N ARG A 96 18.37 15.89 -10.94
CA ARG A 96 17.56 17.11 -11.11
C ARG A 96 17.60 18.01 -9.88
N CYS A 97 17.49 17.42 -8.69
CA CYS A 97 17.61 18.12 -7.42
C CYS A 97 18.95 18.86 -7.34
N LEU A 98 20.08 18.18 -7.57
CA LEU A 98 21.40 18.83 -7.56
C LEU A 98 21.52 19.92 -8.62
N GLY A 99 20.94 19.72 -9.81
CA GLY A 99 20.91 20.72 -10.88
C GLY A 99 20.17 22.01 -10.52
N ASN A 100 19.17 21.94 -9.63
CA ASN A 100 18.45 23.12 -9.13
C ASN A 100 19.30 23.94 -8.13
N HIS A 101 20.36 23.36 -7.56
CA HIS A 101 21.14 23.96 -6.46
C HIS A 101 22.61 24.16 -6.82
N GLY A 102 22.90 25.22 -7.58
CA GLY A 102 24.26 25.52 -8.08
C GLY A 102 25.34 25.79 -7.02
N THR A 103 24.98 26.02 -5.75
CA THR A 103 25.93 26.29 -4.64
C THR A 103 26.31 25.06 -3.83
N VAL A 104 25.71 23.90 -4.13
CA VAL A 104 25.91 22.66 -3.38
C VAL A 104 27.27 22.06 -3.73
N SER A 105 27.97 21.63 -2.69
CA SER A 105 29.31 21.02 -2.79
C SER A 105 29.37 19.63 -2.15
N HIS A 106 28.37 19.28 -1.34
CA HIS A 106 28.28 17.99 -0.67
C HIS A 106 26.86 17.43 -0.81
N CYS A 107 26.75 16.17 -1.20
CA CYS A 107 25.51 15.42 -1.29
C CYS A 107 25.66 14.11 -0.49
N THR A 108 24.74 13.84 0.42
CA THR A 108 24.68 12.57 1.16
C THR A 108 23.38 11.87 0.80
N VAL A 109 23.47 10.61 0.37
CA VAL A 109 22.31 9.78 0.03
C VAL A 109 22.17 8.67 1.07
N LEU A 110 21.07 8.72 1.83
CA LEU A 110 20.68 7.75 2.83
C LEU A 110 19.60 6.85 2.24
N THR A 111 19.94 5.60 1.91
CA THR A 111 19.03 4.65 1.26
C THR A 111 18.52 3.59 2.23
N ALA A 112 17.24 3.22 2.12
CA ALA A 112 16.66 2.09 2.86
C ALA A 112 17.27 0.74 2.43
N ILE A 113 17.79 0.67 1.19
CA ILE A 113 18.25 -0.55 0.56
C ILE A 113 19.74 -0.74 0.84
N SER A 114 20.11 -1.95 1.25
CA SER A 114 21.51 -2.28 1.53
C SER A 114 22.33 -2.25 0.24
N GLU A 115 23.64 -2.10 0.35
CA GLU A 115 24.56 -2.17 -0.80
C GLU A 115 24.38 -3.49 -1.57
N ILE A 116 24.31 -4.60 -0.85
CA ILE A 116 24.05 -5.93 -1.42
C ILE A 116 22.67 -5.97 -2.08
N GLY A 117 21.68 -5.27 -1.52
CA GLY A 117 20.33 -5.16 -2.09
C GLY A 117 20.30 -4.50 -3.45
N HIS A 118 21.06 -3.42 -3.62
CA HIS A 118 21.21 -2.81 -4.93
C HIS A 118 21.93 -3.75 -5.90
N SER A 119 22.94 -4.49 -5.46
CA SER A 119 23.68 -5.40 -6.34
C SER A 119 22.91 -6.67 -6.73
N ALA A 120 22.04 -7.17 -5.83
CA ALA A 120 21.32 -8.43 -6.02
C ALA A 120 19.99 -8.25 -6.75
N TYR A 121 19.54 -7.01 -6.94
CA TYR A 121 18.31 -6.72 -7.66
C TYR A 121 18.53 -6.93 -9.17
N VAL A 122 17.71 -7.78 -9.80
CA VAL A 122 17.92 -8.27 -11.18
C VAL A 122 18.05 -7.14 -12.22
N ASP A 123 17.25 -6.08 -12.07
CA ASP A 123 17.26 -4.95 -13.01
C ASP A 123 18.21 -3.81 -12.61
N SER A 124 19.00 -3.99 -11.54
CA SER A 124 19.91 -2.94 -11.09
C SER A 124 21.16 -2.89 -11.96
N PRO A 125 21.58 -1.70 -12.41
CA PRO A 125 22.82 -1.54 -13.17
C PRO A 125 24.08 -1.54 -12.28
N LEU A 126 23.91 -1.59 -10.95
CA LEU A 126 24.99 -1.46 -9.98
C LEU A 126 25.58 -2.82 -9.61
N GLY A 127 26.91 -2.90 -9.56
CA GLY A 127 27.68 -4.08 -9.19
C GLY A 127 27.77 -4.30 -7.67
N PRO A 128 28.67 -5.19 -7.23
CA PRO A 128 28.84 -5.55 -5.82
C PRO A 128 29.29 -4.39 -4.90
N ASP A 129 29.94 -3.35 -5.44
CA ASP A 129 30.37 -2.12 -4.72
C ASP A 129 29.39 -0.98 -5.05
N ALA A 130 28.08 -1.29 -4.97
CA ALA A 130 27.00 -0.46 -5.52
C ALA A 130 27.03 0.98 -5.01
N PHE A 131 27.42 1.20 -3.76
CA PHE A 131 27.48 2.54 -3.18
C PHE A 131 28.59 3.38 -3.81
N ARG A 132 29.81 2.84 -3.92
CA ARG A 132 30.95 3.57 -4.52
C ARG A 132 30.80 3.74 -6.02
N GLU A 133 30.22 2.76 -6.70
CA GLU A 133 29.86 2.87 -8.12
C GLU A 133 28.86 4.01 -8.33
N TYR A 134 27.81 4.09 -7.50
CA TYR A 134 26.82 5.15 -7.59
C TYR A 134 27.38 6.54 -7.21
N GLU A 135 28.23 6.63 -6.19
CA GLU A 135 28.94 7.89 -5.85
C GLU A 135 29.71 8.43 -7.06
N THR A 136 30.44 7.54 -7.75
CA THR A 136 31.22 7.91 -8.93
C THR A 136 30.33 8.33 -10.09
N LEU A 137 29.26 7.56 -10.35
CA LEU A 137 28.28 7.85 -11.39
C LEU A 137 27.62 9.22 -11.19
N LEU A 138 27.12 9.49 -9.98
CA LEU A 138 26.43 10.75 -9.69
C LEU A 138 27.35 11.97 -9.83
N VAL A 139 28.62 11.86 -9.44
CA VAL A 139 29.62 12.93 -9.65
C VAL A 139 29.85 13.17 -11.14
N GLN A 140 30.00 12.12 -11.93
CA GLN A 140 30.22 12.22 -13.37
C GLN A 140 29.03 12.89 -14.07
N ASP A 141 27.82 12.39 -13.85
CA ASP A 141 26.61 12.90 -14.51
C ASP A 141 26.31 14.35 -14.07
N HIS A 142 26.58 14.69 -12.82
CA HIS A 142 26.50 16.06 -12.33
C HIS A 142 27.51 16.98 -13.03
N GLU A 143 28.77 16.58 -13.15
CA GLU A 143 29.78 17.36 -13.88
C GLU A 143 29.40 17.56 -15.35
N GLU A 144 28.79 16.56 -16.00
CA GLU A 144 28.28 16.68 -17.37
C GLU A 144 27.11 17.66 -17.49
N LEU A 145 26.15 17.60 -16.57
CA LEU A 145 25.06 18.57 -16.53
C LEU A 145 25.56 20.01 -16.32
N PHE A 146 26.52 20.21 -15.41
CA PHE A 146 27.12 21.53 -15.19
C PHE A 146 27.81 22.05 -16.45
N LYS A 147 28.60 21.21 -17.14
CA LYS A 147 29.24 21.58 -18.43
C LYS A 147 28.22 21.93 -19.51
N LYS A 148 27.07 21.26 -19.56
CA LYS A 148 25.98 21.52 -20.52
C LYS A 148 25.31 22.87 -20.23
N CYS A 149 25.06 23.19 -18.96
CA CYS A 149 24.54 24.48 -18.52
C CYS A 149 25.52 25.64 -18.81
N GLU A 150 26.82 25.46 -18.56
CA GLU A 150 27.83 26.47 -18.90
C GLU A 150 27.90 26.77 -20.41
N LYS A 151 27.81 25.72 -21.25
CA LYS A 151 27.79 25.87 -22.71
C LYS A 151 26.51 26.57 -23.19
N SER A 152 25.37 26.33 -22.54
CA SER A 152 24.11 27.00 -22.84
C SER A 152 24.13 28.48 -22.44
N ASN A 153 24.69 28.83 -21.28
CA ASN A 153 24.84 30.21 -20.84
C ASN A 153 25.85 31.00 -21.69
N LYS A 154 26.96 30.38 -22.12
CA LYS A 154 27.90 31.00 -23.08
C LYS A 154 27.28 31.27 -24.46
N HIS A 155 26.27 30.51 -24.85
CA HIS A 155 25.51 30.79 -26.08
C HIS A 155 24.48 31.92 -25.90
N LYS A 156 23.94 32.13 -24.69
CA LYS A 156 23.05 33.27 -24.40
C LYS A 156 23.79 34.61 -24.31
N ASP A 157 25.02 34.61 -23.78
CA ASP A 157 25.82 35.84 -23.63
C ASP A 157 26.37 36.40 -24.97
N ASN A 158 26.23 35.67 -26.09
CA ASN A 158 26.67 36.11 -27.41
C ASN A 158 25.54 36.55 -28.37
N THR A 159 24.31 36.69 -27.89
CA THR A 159 23.17 37.14 -28.72
C THR A 159 22.59 38.45 -28.21
N SER A 160 23.12 39.55 -28.73
CA SER A 160 22.45 40.86 -28.68
C SER A 160 21.27 40.88 -29.67
N TYR A 161 20.09 41.21 -29.13
CA TYR A 161 18.86 41.68 -29.79
C TYR A 161 18.74 41.62 -31.32
N THR A 162 17.85 40.75 -31.81
CA THR A 162 16.83 41.10 -32.81
C THR A 162 15.60 40.24 -32.56
N GLY A 163 14.44 40.88 -32.37
CA GLY A 163 13.18 40.20 -32.04
C GLY A 163 12.57 39.46 -33.22
N SER A 164 11.91 38.34 -32.92
CA SER A 164 10.60 37.92 -33.45
C SER A 164 10.28 36.50 -32.94
N ASP A 165 9.01 36.34 -32.58
CA ASP A 165 8.19 35.12 -32.48
C ASP A 165 8.60 33.98 -31.52
N PHE A 166 7.86 33.92 -30.41
CA PHE A 166 7.75 32.75 -29.55
C PHE A 166 6.72 31.78 -30.13
N THR A 167 7.20 30.66 -30.69
CA THR A 167 6.45 29.41 -30.75
C THR A 167 7.12 28.41 -29.81
N THR A 168 6.30 27.79 -28.96
CA THR A 168 6.66 26.79 -27.97
C THR A 168 7.04 25.47 -28.64
N ASP A 169 8.32 25.08 -28.54
CA ASP A 169 8.78 23.73 -28.88
C ASP A 169 9.14 22.97 -27.60
N ALA A 170 8.16 22.22 -27.10
CA ALA A 170 8.40 21.01 -26.33
C ALA A 170 8.76 19.91 -27.33
N ASP A 171 10.04 19.54 -27.42
CA ASP A 171 10.53 18.24 -27.93
C ASP A 171 12.05 18.28 -28.09
N LYS A 172 12.80 17.98 -27.00
CA LYS A 172 14.23 17.68 -27.07
C LYS A 172 14.72 16.82 -25.90
N TYR A 173 14.00 15.74 -25.61
CA TYR A 173 14.44 14.69 -24.68
C TYR A 173 14.02 13.32 -25.20
N SER A 174 14.62 12.89 -26.32
CA SER A 174 14.41 11.54 -26.88
C SER A 174 15.68 10.85 -27.39
N GLU A 175 16.88 11.39 -27.14
CA GLU A 175 18.15 10.77 -27.53
C GLU A 175 19.02 10.46 -26.31
N TRP A 176 18.61 9.48 -25.51
CA TRP A 176 19.55 8.70 -24.67
C TRP A 176 19.12 7.23 -24.69
N GLY A 177 19.63 6.54 -25.71
CA GLY A 177 19.56 5.10 -25.85
C GLY A 177 20.65 4.65 -26.82
N SER A 178 21.47 3.70 -26.38
CA SER A 178 22.55 3.01 -27.10
C SER A 178 23.94 3.68 -27.09
N GLY A 179 24.92 2.97 -26.51
CA GLY A 179 26.33 3.37 -26.57
C GLY A 179 27.28 2.67 -25.61
N VAL A 180 27.13 1.36 -25.35
CA VAL A 180 28.20 0.60 -24.68
C VAL A 180 29.22 0.17 -25.74
N HIS A 181 30.37 0.83 -25.77
CA HIS A 181 31.53 0.36 -26.55
C HIS A 181 32.54 -0.30 -25.61
N TYR A 182 32.67 -1.63 -25.74
CA TYR A 182 33.81 -2.39 -25.22
C TYR A 182 35.07 -2.05 -26.03
N GLY A 183 36.11 -1.58 -25.34
CA GLY A 183 37.45 -1.37 -25.89
C GLY A 183 38.48 -2.27 -25.22
N SER A 184 38.95 -3.26 -25.96
CA SER A 184 39.98 -4.23 -25.58
C SER A 184 41.40 -3.62 -25.50
N ASN A 185 42.12 -3.97 -24.43
CA ASN A 185 43.57 -4.10 -24.21
C ASN A 185 44.57 -3.36 -25.13
N SER A 186 45.47 -2.59 -24.50
CA SER A 186 46.88 -2.50 -24.90
C SER A 186 47.76 -2.23 -23.67
N GLU A 187 48.68 -3.13 -23.41
CA GLU A 187 49.76 -3.03 -22.42
C GLU A 187 50.72 -1.87 -22.73
N SER A 188 51.23 -1.18 -21.70
CA SER A 188 52.67 -0.96 -21.52
C SER A 188 53.00 -0.39 -20.12
N SER A 189 54.09 -0.93 -19.59
CA SER A 189 54.66 -0.89 -18.24
C SER A 189 55.44 0.40 -17.89
N PRO A 190 55.97 0.56 -16.64
CA PRO A 190 56.00 1.82 -15.91
C PRO A 190 57.35 2.54 -15.94
N THR A 191 57.39 3.87 -15.71
CA THR A 191 58.64 4.55 -15.33
C THR A 191 58.44 5.71 -14.33
N LYS A 192 59.00 5.49 -13.14
CA LYS A 192 59.59 6.39 -12.12
C LYS A 192 59.11 7.85 -11.93
N ARG A 193 58.74 8.10 -10.66
CA ARG A 193 58.88 9.32 -9.82
C ARG A 193 59.84 10.41 -10.33
N ASN A 194 59.43 11.67 -10.15
CA ASN A 194 60.20 12.68 -9.42
C ASN A 194 59.27 13.74 -8.79
N LEU A 195 59.47 14.00 -7.48
CA LEU A 195 59.10 15.26 -6.81
C LEU A 195 60.02 16.37 -7.36
N PHE A 196 59.49 17.56 -7.65
CA PHE A 196 59.77 18.80 -6.92
C PHE A 196 58.95 19.97 -7.47
N ASP A 197 58.66 20.85 -6.52
CA ASP A 197 57.86 22.06 -6.47
C ASP A 197 58.20 23.14 -7.51
N GLY A 198 57.21 23.99 -7.84
CA GLY A 198 57.35 25.06 -8.83
C GLY A 198 56.05 25.79 -9.12
N ASP A 199 55.57 26.53 -8.12
CA ASP A 199 54.51 27.55 -8.18
C ASP A 199 54.68 28.48 -9.41
N LEU A 200 53.69 28.46 -10.33
CA LEU A 200 53.38 29.59 -11.19
C LEU A 200 51.91 29.55 -11.57
N GLY A 201 51.16 30.51 -11.03
CA GLY A 201 49.73 30.63 -11.11
C GLY A 201 49.15 30.48 -12.53
N GLN A 202 48.22 29.54 -12.63
CA GLN A 202 47.21 29.51 -13.67
C GLN A 202 45.86 29.54 -12.97
N LEU A 203 45.08 30.56 -13.31
CA LEU A 203 43.78 30.91 -12.75
C LEU A 203 42.81 29.72 -12.89
N GLU A 204 42.72 28.86 -11.88
CA GLU A 204 41.66 27.87 -11.78
C GLU A 204 40.34 28.60 -11.54
N ALA A 205 39.44 28.56 -12.52
CA ALA A 205 38.02 28.74 -12.29
C ALA A 205 37.51 27.54 -11.48
N GLY A 206 37.87 27.50 -10.19
CA GLY A 206 37.57 26.42 -9.26
C GLY A 206 36.11 26.42 -8.84
N GLY A 207 35.24 25.90 -9.68
CA GLY A 207 33.97 25.34 -9.22
C GLY A 207 34.29 24.19 -8.27
N LYS A 208 33.90 24.29 -6.99
CA LYS A 208 34.13 23.22 -6.01
C LYS A 208 33.50 21.93 -6.52
N ARG A 209 34.32 20.90 -6.71
CA ARG A 209 33.88 19.57 -7.13
C ARG A 209 32.87 19.01 -6.12
N LEU A 210 31.76 18.47 -6.61
CA LEU A 210 30.74 17.83 -5.79
C LEU A 210 31.35 16.61 -5.08
N SER A 211 31.19 16.54 -3.77
CA SER A 211 31.47 15.34 -2.97
C SER A 211 30.16 14.60 -2.73
N VAL A 212 30.11 13.31 -3.08
CA VAL A 212 28.95 12.44 -2.86
C VAL A 212 29.33 11.37 -1.85
N THR A 213 28.40 11.06 -0.93
CA THR A 213 28.51 9.96 0.01
C THR A 213 27.20 9.18 0.01
N VAL A 214 27.27 7.85 -0.05
CA VAL A 214 26.09 6.98 0.01
C VAL A 214 26.19 6.11 1.26
N SER A 215 25.09 5.99 2.01
CA SER A 215 25.07 5.21 3.23
C SER A 215 23.72 4.53 3.44
N HIS A 216 23.76 3.38 4.11
CA HIS A 216 22.57 2.58 4.39
C HIS A 216 21.85 3.09 5.66
N PHE A 217 20.55 3.33 5.55
CA PHE A 217 19.68 3.75 6.65
C PHE A 217 18.47 2.79 6.79
N PRO A 218 18.59 1.72 7.59
CA PRO A 218 17.58 0.65 7.66
C PRO A 218 16.34 0.97 8.53
N MET A 219 16.06 2.25 8.79
CA MET A 219 14.94 2.68 9.64
C MET A 219 13.86 3.43 8.85
N ILE A 220 13.56 2.93 7.64
CA ILE A 220 12.47 3.45 6.80
C ILE A 220 11.36 2.38 6.76
N PHE A 221 10.36 2.58 7.61
CA PHE A 221 9.15 1.75 7.71
C PHE A 221 7.98 2.60 8.21
N SER A 222 6.76 2.13 7.99
CA SER A 222 5.52 2.84 8.34
C SER A 222 4.89 2.20 9.59
N PRO A 223 5.07 2.75 10.80
CA PRO A 223 4.44 2.21 12.00
C PRO A 223 2.94 2.51 12.03
N ILE A 224 2.18 1.51 12.47
CA ILE A 224 0.76 1.63 12.84
C ILE A 224 0.64 1.91 14.34
N SER A 225 1.57 1.35 15.14
CA SER A 225 1.73 1.62 16.57
C SER A 225 3.19 1.43 16.99
N SER A 226 3.50 1.59 18.28
CA SER A 226 4.84 1.29 18.83
C SER A 226 5.27 -0.18 18.61
N ARG A 227 4.30 -1.06 18.35
CA ARG A 227 4.45 -2.52 18.25
C ARG A 227 3.96 -3.11 16.93
N ALA A 228 3.44 -2.31 16.01
CA ALA A 228 2.93 -2.76 14.72
C ALA A 228 3.47 -1.88 13.60
N PHE A 229 3.98 -2.47 12.52
CA PHE A 229 4.51 -1.71 11.38
C PHE A 229 4.31 -2.44 10.05
N VAL A 230 4.38 -1.68 8.96
CA VAL A 230 4.42 -2.21 7.60
C VAL A 230 5.52 -1.53 6.79
N LEU A 231 5.88 -2.09 5.64
CA LEU A 231 6.79 -1.43 4.71
C LEU A 231 6.08 -0.26 4.01
N PRO A 232 6.81 0.79 3.60
CA PRO A 232 6.21 1.91 2.89
C PRO A 232 5.69 1.46 1.52
N SER A 233 4.44 1.78 1.23
CA SER A 233 3.70 1.36 0.03
C SER A 233 4.32 1.87 -1.28
N GLU A 234 5.02 3.00 -1.23
CA GLU A 234 5.72 3.60 -2.37
C GLU A 234 7.24 3.32 -2.37
N GLY A 235 7.70 2.46 -1.45
CA GLY A 235 9.08 1.99 -1.38
C GLY A 235 9.31 0.74 -2.25
N ILE A 236 10.54 0.54 -2.73
CA ILE A 236 10.84 -0.58 -3.65
C ILE A 236 10.57 -1.95 -3.01
N ILE A 237 10.75 -2.10 -1.70
CA ILE A 237 10.56 -3.38 -1.01
C ILE A 237 9.09 -3.82 -1.07
N ALA A 238 8.14 -2.89 -0.90
CA ALA A 238 6.71 -3.19 -0.94
C ALA A 238 6.16 -3.33 -2.37
N ASP A 239 6.73 -2.59 -3.32
CA ASP A 239 6.40 -2.63 -4.76
C ASP A 239 7.02 -3.84 -5.50
N SER A 240 7.99 -4.53 -4.88
CA SER A 240 8.64 -5.71 -5.47
C SER A 240 7.77 -6.97 -5.36
N CYS A 241 7.83 -7.84 -6.39
CA CYS A 241 7.04 -9.06 -6.40
C CYS A 241 7.54 -10.09 -5.36
N LEU A 242 6.58 -10.78 -4.74
CA LEU A 242 6.79 -11.85 -3.75
C LEU A 242 6.66 -13.25 -4.37
N SER A 243 6.12 -13.34 -5.58
CA SER A 243 6.04 -14.57 -6.38
C SER A 243 6.35 -14.28 -7.85
N ASN A 244 6.93 -15.28 -8.52
CA ASN A 244 7.10 -15.27 -9.97
C ASN A 244 5.87 -15.88 -10.64
N GLN A 245 5.66 -15.62 -11.94
CA GLN A 245 4.56 -16.21 -12.70
C GLN A 245 4.75 -17.73 -12.82
N HIS A 246 4.09 -18.47 -11.93
CA HIS A 246 4.07 -19.93 -11.87
C HIS A 246 2.64 -20.42 -11.60
N GLU A 247 2.36 -21.71 -11.80
CA GLU A 247 1.04 -22.30 -11.55
C GLU A 247 0.54 -22.07 -10.12
N ASP A 248 1.43 -22.06 -9.14
CA ASP A 248 1.14 -21.86 -7.71
C ASP A 248 1.07 -20.39 -7.27
N SER A 249 1.29 -19.44 -8.18
CA SER A 249 1.15 -18.01 -7.86
C SER A 249 -0.33 -17.59 -7.88
N LEU A 250 -0.70 -16.79 -6.88
CA LEU A 250 -2.01 -16.13 -6.80
C LEU A 250 -1.97 -14.70 -7.33
N GLY A 251 -0.78 -14.10 -7.41
CA GLY A 251 -0.58 -12.71 -7.79
C GLY A 251 0.80 -12.23 -7.30
N PRO A 252 1.41 -11.25 -7.98
CA PRO A 252 2.78 -10.81 -7.69
C PRO A 252 2.92 -10.19 -6.30
N GLY A 253 1.84 -9.68 -5.72
CA GLY A 253 1.81 -9.08 -4.37
C GLY A 253 1.61 -10.07 -3.23
N LEU A 254 1.43 -11.36 -3.50
CA LEU A 254 1.30 -12.43 -2.52
C LEU A 254 2.42 -13.47 -2.70
N PRO A 255 2.84 -14.16 -1.63
CA PRO A 255 3.67 -15.35 -1.75
C PRO A 255 3.02 -16.41 -2.65
N SER A 256 3.80 -17.34 -3.19
CA SER A 256 3.23 -18.52 -3.85
C SER A 256 2.53 -19.43 -2.83
N ILE A 257 1.61 -20.27 -3.30
CA ILE A 257 1.03 -21.30 -2.45
C ILE A 257 2.14 -22.28 -2.03
N SER A 258 2.20 -22.58 -0.73
CA SER A 258 3.20 -23.52 -0.21
C SER A 258 2.92 -24.94 -0.70
N THR A 259 3.88 -25.54 -1.41
CA THR A 259 3.85 -26.93 -1.90
C THR A 259 4.78 -27.84 -1.11
N GLY A 260 5.55 -27.28 -0.16
CA GLY A 260 6.57 -27.99 0.58
C GLY A 260 7.86 -28.21 -0.20
N ARG A 261 7.97 -27.68 -1.42
CA ARG A 261 9.18 -27.69 -2.24
C ARG A 261 9.89 -26.34 -2.11
N PRO A 262 11.21 -26.32 -1.91
CA PRO A 262 11.97 -25.08 -1.91
C PRO A 262 11.98 -24.47 -3.31
N PHE A 263 12.11 -23.14 -3.38
CA PHE A 263 12.45 -22.44 -4.63
C PHE A 263 13.81 -22.92 -5.15
N ASP A 264 13.95 -23.05 -6.47
CA ASP A 264 15.26 -23.14 -7.09
C ASP A 264 16.02 -21.80 -6.88
N SER A 265 17.34 -21.87 -6.68
CA SER A 265 18.15 -20.70 -6.26
C SER A 265 18.06 -19.51 -7.22
N ASP A 266 17.79 -19.79 -8.49
CA ASP A 266 17.77 -18.79 -9.57
C ASP A 266 16.36 -18.18 -9.76
N GLU A 267 15.37 -18.62 -8.96
CA GLU A 267 13.97 -18.21 -9.06
C GLU A 267 13.48 -17.36 -7.87
N VAL A 268 14.38 -16.84 -7.02
CA VAL A 268 13.95 -16.05 -5.85
C VAL A 268 13.43 -14.68 -6.30
N PRO A 269 12.15 -14.33 -6.03
CA PRO A 269 11.60 -13.03 -6.41
C PRO A 269 12.32 -11.87 -5.70
N PRO A 270 12.51 -10.70 -6.35
CA PRO A 270 13.23 -9.57 -5.77
C PRO A 270 12.69 -9.10 -4.41
N GLY A 271 11.36 -9.11 -4.22
CA GLY A 271 10.74 -8.70 -2.97
C GLY A 271 11.09 -9.60 -1.79
N VAL A 272 11.36 -10.89 -2.04
CA VAL A 272 11.80 -11.86 -1.03
C VAL A 272 13.20 -11.52 -0.55
N THR A 273 14.12 -11.25 -1.48
CA THR A 273 15.51 -10.87 -1.17
C THR A 273 15.57 -9.54 -0.42
N LEU A 274 14.86 -8.52 -0.90
CA LEU A 274 14.83 -7.19 -0.25
C LEU A 274 14.20 -7.25 1.15
N THR A 275 13.14 -8.03 1.33
CA THR A 275 12.51 -8.23 2.66
C THR A 275 13.48 -8.89 3.63
N ALA A 276 14.22 -9.92 3.20
CA ALA A 276 15.22 -10.59 4.05
C ALA A 276 16.31 -9.62 4.52
N GLN A 277 16.82 -8.79 3.60
CA GLN A 277 17.82 -7.78 3.93
C GLN A 277 17.28 -6.73 4.89
N PHE A 278 16.07 -6.22 4.64
CA PHE A 278 15.42 -5.26 5.52
C PHE A 278 15.29 -5.80 6.95
N LEU A 279 14.74 -7.01 7.13
CA LEU A 279 14.57 -7.62 8.46
C LEU A 279 15.92 -7.84 9.17
N TYR A 280 16.94 -8.29 8.42
CA TYR A 280 18.28 -8.48 8.95
C TYR A 280 18.88 -7.16 9.45
N HIS A 281 18.85 -6.11 8.63
CA HIS A 281 19.44 -4.82 8.99
C HIS A 281 18.62 -4.06 10.05
N LEU A 282 17.30 -4.18 10.04
CA LEU A 282 16.42 -3.64 11.10
C LEU A 282 16.80 -4.25 12.45
N SER A 283 16.89 -5.59 12.52
CA SER A 283 17.26 -6.28 13.76
C SER A 283 18.65 -5.90 14.28
N ASN A 284 19.61 -5.72 13.38
CA ASN A 284 20.94 -5.25 13.72
C ASN A 284 20.94 -3.81 14.25
N LYS A 285 20.13 -2.91 13.65
CA LYS A 285 19.99 -1.52 14.12
C LYS A 285 19.31 -1.44 15.49
N MET A 286 18.42 -2.38 15.79
CA MET A 286 17.76 -2.53 17.10
C MET A 286 18.58 -3.33 18.12
N ASP A 287 19.83 -3.71 17.81
CA ASP A 287 20.74 -4.50 18.66
C ASP A 287 20.16 -5.85 19.14
N LEU A 288 19.39 -6.50 18.25
CA LEU A 288 18.75 -7.79 18.50
C LEU A 288 19.55 -8.95 17.90
N LYS A 289 19.58 -10.07 18.63
CA LYS A 289 20.07 -11.37 18.15
C LYS A 289 18.87 -12.27 17.88
N LEU A 290 18.67 -12.63 16.62
CA LEU A 290 17.47 -13.35 16.19
C LEU A 290 17.65 -14.87 16.25
N ASP A 291 16.67 -15.55 16.85
CA ASP A 291 16.34 -16.95 16.58
C ASP A 291 15.19 -16.98 15.56
N ILE A 292 15.46 -17.47 14.34
CA ILE A 292 14.55 -17.33 13.20
C ILE A 292 13.72 -18.60 13.00
N PHE A 293 12.42 -18.43 12.91
CA PHE A 293 11.41 -19.44 12.62
C PHE A 293 10.61 -19.01 11.40
N SER A 294 10.17 -19.98 10.58
CA SER A 294 9.40 -19.68 9.37
C SER A 294 8.25 -20.66 9.16
N LEU A 295 7.14 -20.14 8.65
CA LEU A 295 5.96 -20.91 8.25
C LEU A 295 5.53 -20.50 6.83
N GLY A 296 5.70 -21.42 5.88
CA GLY A 296 5.49 -21.18 4.44
C GLY A 296 6.80 -21.18 3.64
N ASP A 297 6.73 -21.52 2.36
CA ASP A 297 7.92 -21.75 1.52
C ASP A 297 8.68 -20.46 1.19
N THR A 298 8.00 -19.33 0.99
CA THR A 298 8.66 -18.02 0.79
C THR A 298 9.34 -17.58 2.09
N SER A 299 8.67 -17.72 3.23
CA SER A 299 9.21 -17.43 4.56
C SER A 299 10.45 -18.26 4.89
N LYS A 300 10.51 -19.53 4.45
CA LYS A 300 11.71 -20.37 4.60
C LYS A 300 12.89 -19.82 3.81
N VAL A 301 12.67 -19.34 2.59
CA VAL A 301 13.72 -18.71 1.77
C VAL A 301 14.23 -17.44 2.45
N ILE A 302 13.34 -16.58 2.96
CA ILE A 302 13.74 -15.38 3.73
C ILE A 302 14.59 -15.77 4.93
N GLY A 303 14.15 -16.76 5.72
CA GLY A 303 14.89 -17.24 6.89
C GLY A 303 16.28 -17.79 6.53
N LYS A 304 16.40 -18.50 5.40
CA LYS A 304 17.68 -18.98 4.88
C LYS A 304 18.59 -17.82 4.46
N LEU A 305 18.09 -16.86 3.68
CA LEU A 305 18.85 -15.68 3.25
C LEU A 305 19.36 -14.87 4.45
N MET A 306 18.54 -14.68 5.48
CA MET A 306 18.95 -14.01 6.72
C MET A 306 20.07 -14.74 7.46
N MET A 307 20.04 -16.08 7.48
CA MET A 307 21.12 -16.87 8.07
C MET A 307 22.40 -16.82 7.25
N ASP A 308 22.29 -16.80 5.92
CA ASP A 308 23.45 -16.70 5.02
C ASP A 308 24.14 -15.33 5.15
N MET A 309 23.38 -14.28 5.51
CA MET A 309 23.92 -12.94 5.85
C MET A 309 24.58 -12.88 7.24
N SER A 310 24.27 -13.80 8.16
CA SER A 310 24.81 -13.78 9.52
C SER A 310 26.30 -14.10 9.55
N SER A 311 27.11 -13.20 10.11
CA SER A 311 28.56 -13.32 10.09
C SER A 311 29.11 -13.98 11.37
N LEU A 312 30.33 -14.53 11.30
CA LEU A 312 31.06 -15.01 12.49
C LEU A 312 31.36 -13.89 13.50
N TYR A 313 31.37 -12.63 13.06
CA TYR A 313 31.65 -11.46 13.90
C TYR A 313 30.48 -11.05 14.80
N ASP A 314 29.27 -11.58 14.55
CA ASP A 314 28.12 -11.42 15.45
C ASP A 314 28.26 -12.26 16.73
N VAL A 315 29.22 -13.18 16.77
CA VAL A 315 29.52 -14.02 17.93
C VAL A 315 30.37 -13.23 18.93
N GLY A 316 29.76 -12.74 20.01
CA GLY A 316 30.46 -12.10 21.13
C GLY A 316 29.95 -10.72 21.53
N ARG A 317 29.01 -10.13 20.77
CA ARG A 317 28.25 -8.94 21.23
C ARG A 317 27.12 -9.38 22.16
N ASN A 318 26.95 -8.68 23.29
CA ASN A 318 25.82 -8.86 24.21
C ASN A 318 24.54 -8.24 23.62
N LYS A 319 24.09 -8.74 22.46
CA LYS A 319 22.81 -8.38 21.85
C LYS A 319 21.65 -9.00 22.65
N ARG A 320 20.49 -8.33 22.68
CA ARG A 320 19.28 -8.88 23.32
C ARG A 320 18.71 -10.01 22.44
N SER A 321 18.45 -11.18 23.02
CA SER A 321 17.88 -12.32 22.29
C SER A 321 16.40 -12.07 21.96
N ALA A 322 16.02 -12.33 20.71
CA ALA A 322 14.66 -12.18 20.19
C ALA A 322 14.28 -13.35 19.27
N GLY A 323 13.04 -13.80 19.33
CA GLY A 323 12.49 -14.77 18.37
C GLY A 323 11.87 -14.03 17.20
N LEU A 324 12.27 -14.35 15.96
CA LEU A 324 11.62 -13.87 14.75
C LEU A 324 10.81 -15.01 14.12
N LEU A 325 9.52 -14.81 13.92
CA LEU A 325 8.62 -15.72 13.21
C LEU A 325 8.18 -15.07 11.90
N ILE A 326 8.53 -15.68 10.78
CA ILE A 326 8.17 -15.22 9.43
C ILE A 326 7.04 -16.11 8.90
N VAL A 327 5.93 -15.51 8.46
CA VAL A 327 4.73 -16.24 8.03
C VAL A 327 4.29 -15.80 6.63
N ASP A 328 4.08 -16.75 5.72
CA ASP A 328 3.52 -16.45 4.41
C ASP A 328 2.02 -16.14 4.52
N ARG A 329 1.57 -15.06 3.88
CA ARG A 329 0.15 -14.68 3.86
C ARG A 329 -0.75 -15.78 3.27
N THR A 330 -0.24 -16.55 2.32
CA THR A 330 -0.96 -17.68 1.68
C THR A 330 -1.27 -18.82 2.64
N VAL A 331 -0.68 -18.85 3.83
CA VAL A 331 -1.03 -19.81 4.88
C VAL A 331 -2.40 -19.49 5.50
N ASP A 332 -2.82 -18.22 5.46
CA ASP A 332 -4.13 -17.77 5.92
C ASP A 332 -4.59 -16.55 5.10
N LEU A 333 -5.24 -16.78 3.97
CA LEU A 333 -5.85 -15.71 3.17
C LEU A 333 -7.19 -15.23 3.74
N LEU A 334 -7.76 -15.98 4.67
CA LEU A 334 -9.14 -15.78 5.10
C LEU A 334 -9.26 -14.60 6.06
N THR A 335 -8.41 -14.55 7.08
CA THR A 335 -8.44 -13.48 8.10
C THR A 335 -8.42 -12.05 7.52
N PRO A 336 -7.58 -11.72 6.52
CA PRO A 336 -7.59 -10.38 5.91
C PRO A 336 -8.79 -10.10 4.98
N CYS A 337 -9.57 -11.12 4.61
CA CYS A 337 -10.79 -10.94 3.81
C CYS A 337 -12.05 -10.67 4.66
N PHE A 338 -12.02 -10.94 5.96
CA PHE A 338 -13.20 -10.82 6.85
C PHE A 338 -13.40 -9.39 7.37
N HIS A 339 -14.66 -8.98 7.43
CA HIS A 339 -15.12 -7.74 8.06
C HIS A 339 -15.32 -7.96 9.56
N GLY A 340 -14.20 -8.06 10.29
CA GLY A 340 -14.19 -8.30 11.73
C GLY A 340 -14.70 -7.12 12.59
N ASP A 341 -14.78 -7.34 13.90
CA ASP A 341 -15.11 -6.30 14.89
C ASP A 341 -13.88 -5.42 15.24
N SER A 342 -13.13 -4.96 14.24
CA SER A 342 -12.06 -3.98 14.47
C SER A 342 -12.53 -2.61 14.00
N PHE A 343 -12.61 -1.65 14.92
CA PHE A 343 -13.08 -0.32 14.53
C PHE A 343 -12.12 0.34 13.56
N LEU A 344 -10.81 0.19 13.80
CA LEU A 344 -9.80 0.75 12.91
C LEU A 344 -9.93 0.14 11.51
N ASP A 345 -10.08 -1.17 11.39
CA ASP A 345 -10.26 -1.85 10.08
C ASP A 345 -11.45 -1.29 9.31
N ARG A 346 -12.58 -1.10 10.01
CA ARG A 346 -13.78 -0.48 9.46
C ARG A 346 -13.50 0.92 8.93
N MET A 347 -12.71 1.71 9.66
CA MET A 347 -12.29 3.05 9.23
C MET A 347 -11.35 2.98 8.02
N LEU A 348 -10.36 2.08 8.02
CA LEU A 348 -9.39 1.95 6.92
C LEU A 348 -10.04 1.52 5.60
N SER A 349 -11.13 0.75 5.65
CA SER A 349 -11.89 0.32 4.47
C SER A 349 -12.95 1.33 4.01
N SER A 350 -13.47 2.15 4.91
CA SER A 350 -14.55 3.10 4.60
C SER A 350 -14.06 4.44 4.07
N LEU A 351 -12.81 4.81 4.40
CA LEU A 351 -12.25 6.12 4.08
C LEU A 351 -11.42 6.09 2.80
N PRO A 352 -11.45 7.17 1.99
CA PRO A 352 -10.63 7.26 0.78
C PRO A 352 -9.14 7.28 1.13
N ARG A 353 -8.33 6.58 0.35
CA ARG A 353 -6.87 6.66 0.42
C ARG A 353 -6.34 7.68 -0.59
N LYS A 354 -5.18 8.27 -0.30
CA LYS A 354 -4.50 9.16 -1.23
C LYS A 354 -4.24 8.42 -2.55
N GLU A 355 -4.58 9.06 -3.67
CA GLU A 355 -4.21 8.53 -4.98
C GLU A 355 -2.69 8.63 -5.18
N LYS A 356 -2.08 7.57 -5.72
CA LYS A 356 -0.67 7.58 -6.09
C LYS A 356 -0.50 8.56 -7.26
N MET A 357 0.38 9.55 -7.10
CA MET A 357 0.81 10.38 -8.23
C MET A 357 1.31 9.44 -9.33
N PRO A 358 0.88 9.60 -10.61
CA PRO A 358 1.38 8.77 -11.69
C PRO A 358 2.89 9.00 -11.81
N SER A 359 3.68 8.10 -11.26
CA SER A 359 5.10 8.03 -11.58
C SER A 359 5.17 7.85 -13.08
N SER A 360 5.84 8.75 -13.81
CA SER A 360 6.12 8.55 -15.22
C SER A 360 6.90 7.25 -15.36
N SER A 361 6.16 6.16 -15.57
CA SER A 361 6.74 4.88 -15.87
C SER A 361 7.55 5.10 -17.13
N VAL A 362 8.82 4.72 -17.06
CA VAL A 362 9.71 4.61 -18.21
C VAL A 362 8.89 4.13 -19.40
N THR A 363 8.74 4.98 -20.42
CA THR A 363 8.30 4.57 -21.75
C THR A 363 9.32 3.56 -22.23
N LYS A 364 9.13 2.28 -21.87
CA LYS A 364 9.91 1.19 -22.40
C LYS A 364 9.63 1.18 -23.89
N ASN A 365 10.68 1.39 -24.67
CA ASN A 365 10.62 1.40 -26.12
C ASN A 365 9.96 0.07 -26.59
N PRO A 366 8.87 0.08 -27.37
CA PRO A 366 8.08 -1.13 -27.69
C PRO A 366 8.83 -2.19 -28.50
N GLN A 367 10.07 -1.94 -28.91
CA GLN A 367 10.79 -2.74 -29.90
C GLN A 367 11.77 -3.78 -29.34
N THR A 368 11.88 -3.92 -28.01
CA THR A 368 12.59 -5.07 -27.40
C THR A 368 11.79 -5.62 -26.23
N PRO A 369 11.04 -6.73 -26.39
CA PRO A 369 10.49 -7.45 -25.25
C PRO A 369 11.67 -8.04 -24.47
N SER A 370 12.11 -7.39 -23.39
CA SER A 370 12.93 -8.06 -22.39
C SER A 370 12.08 -9.19 -21.82
N LYS A 371 12.51 -10.44 -22.02
CA LYS A 371 11.79 -11.66 -21.61
C LYS A 371 11.50 -11.78 -20.10
N HIS A 372 11.89 -10.79 -19.28
CA HIS A 372 11.82 -10.82 -17.81
C HIS A 372 11.37 -9.49 -17.17
N SER A 373 10.47 -8.71 -17.80
CA SER A 373 9.94 -7.53 -17.09
C SER A 373 9.03 -7.98 -15.94
N HIS A 374 9.56 -8.06 -14.73
CA HIS A 374 8.79 -8.39 -13.53
C HIS A 374 7.69 -7.35 -13.33
N ALA A 375 6.46 -7.81 -13.10
CA ALA A 375 5.31 -6.94 -12.85
C ALA A 375 5.51 -6.22 -11.51
N ALA A 376 5.63 -4.89 -11.54
CA ALA A 376 5.67 -4.08 -10.33
C ALA A 376 4.32 -4.19 -9.61
N VAL A 377 4.36 -4.57 -8.33
CA VAL A 377 3.17 -4.61 -7.48
C VAL A 377 2.81 -3.16 -7.17
N LYS A 378 1.56 -2.77 -7.39
CA LYS A 378 1.08 -1.44 -6.99
C LYS A 378 0.36 -1.58 -5.65
N ARG A 379 0.99 -1.14 -4.56
CA ARG A 379 0.36 -1.05 -3.25
C ARG A 379 -0.41 0.25 -3.13
N VAL A 380 -1.54 0.22 -2.43
CA VAL A 380 -2.34 1.42 -2.16
C VAL A 380 -1.66 2.20 -1.01
N PRO A 381 -1.52 3.55 -1.13
CA PRO A 381 -0.92 4.37 -0.09
C PRO A 381 -1.59 4.22 1.28
N LEU A 382 -0.79 4.27 2.34
CA LEU A 382 -1.23 4.21 3.73
C LEU A 382 -1.88 5.52 4.20
N ASP A 383 -1.70 6.61 3.44
CA ASP A 383 -2.28 7.91 3.76
C ASP A 383 -3.80 7.92 3.52
N ILE A 384 -4.56 7.66 4.58
CA ILE A 384 -6.02 7.66 4.56
C ILE A 384 -6.55 9.08 4.76
N LYS A 385 -7.25 9.58 3.75
CA LYS A 385 -7.83 10.91 3.71
C LYS A 385 -9.12 10.96 4.53
N VAL A 386 -9.21 11.98 5.38
CA VAL A 386 -10.40 12.29 6.18
C VAL A 386 -11.03 13.55 5.61
N PRO A 387 -12.20 13.48 4.95
CA PRO A 387 -12.88 14.65 4.41
C PRO A 387 -13.32 15.62 5.51
N PHE A 388 -12.93 16.89 5.38
CA PHE A 388 -13.32 17.97 6.30
C PHE A 388 -14.55 18.75 5.84
N GLU A 389 -15.03 18.50 4.62
CA GLU A 389 -16.13 19.25 4.02
C GLU A 389 -17.42 19.22 4.85
N THR A 390 -17.65 18.14 5.60
CA THR A 390 -18.87 17.94 6.41
C THR A 390 -18.91 18.85 7.64
N VAL A 391 -17.74 19.26 8.18
CA VAL A 391 -17.65 20.15 9.35
C VAL A 391 -18.06 21.57 9.03
N PHE A 392 -17.82 22.01 7.79
CA PHE A 392 -17.98 23.42 7.39
C PHE A 392 -19.24 23.67 6.54
N LYS A 393 -20.01 22.63 6.19
CA LYS A 393 -21.19 22.74 5.31
C LYS A 393 -22.47 23.25 6.00
N LYS A 394 -22.50 23.51 7.31
CA LYS A 394 -23.71 23.97 8.02
C LYS A 394 -23.41 25.06 9.07
N GLU A 395 -23.37 26.31 8.62
CA GLU A 395 -23.95 27.53 9.23
C GLU A 395 -23.22 28.81 8.76
N GLU A 396 -23.97 29.64 8.02
CA GLU A 396 -23.73 31.06 7.72
C GLU A 396 -22.30 31.52 7.35
N LEU A 397 -21.86 31.12 6.17
CA LEU A 397 -20.76 31.75 5.44
C LEU A 397 -21.16 33.15 4.90
N LYS A 398 -21.48 34.12 5.77
CA LYS A 398 -21.80 35.49 5.33
C LYS A 398 -20.98 36.63 5.96
N SER A 399 -20.02 36.38 6.84
CA SER A 399 -19.15 37.49 7.32
C SER A 399 -17.77 37.15 7.91
N ARG A 400 -17.28 35.90 7.85
CA ARG A 400 -16.04 35.49 8.56
C ARG A 400 -14.92 34.92 7.66
N THR A 401 -15.00 35.15 6.36
CA THR A 401 -14.35 34.34 5.32
C THR A 401 -12.85 34.56 5.09
N SER A 402 -12.21 35.57 5.68
CA SER A 402 -10.79 35.87 5.39
C SER A 402 -9.78 35.33 6.41
N MET A 403 -10.09 35.34 7.71
CA MET A 403 -9.15 34.80 8.72
C MET A 403 -9.28 33.29 8.90
N LEU A 404 -10.50 32.73 8.78
CA LEU A 404 -10.74 31.29 8.91
C LEU A 404 -10.07 30.47 7.82
N SER A 405 -10.08 30.98 6.58
CA SER A 405 -9.45 30.31 5.44
C SER A 405 -7.94 30.18 5.58
N GLU A 406 -7.24 31.18 6.13
CA GLU A 406 -5.77 31.15 6.26
C GLU A 406 -5.27 30.12 7.28
N GLY A 407 -5.95 29.96 8.42
CA GLY A 407 -5.55 28.92 9.37
C GLY A 407 -6.24 27.56 9.19
N ILE A 408 -7.32 27.45 8.42
CA ILE A 408 -7.75 26.17 7.84
C ILE A 408 -6.70 25.71 6.83
N MET A 409 -6.24 26.61 5.95
CA MET A 409 -5.10 26.34 5.08
C MET A 409 -3.85 26.01 5.90
N SER A 410 -3.55 26.71 6.99
CA SER A 410 -2.39 26.37 7.86
C SER A 410 -2.55 25.02 8.60
N PHE A 411 -3.78 24.69 9.00
CA PHE A 411 -4.14 23.40 9.60
C PHE A 411 -3.95 22.24 8.62
N MET A 412 -4.25 22.48 7.35
CA MET A 412 -4.08 21.51 6.27
C MET A 412 -2.67 21.50 5.66
N SER A 413 -2.02 22.66 5.55
CA SER A 413 -0.73 22.88 4.88
C SER A 413 0.45 22.47 5.75
N GLY A 414 0.27 22.34 7.07
CA GLY A 414 1.29 21.69 7.87
C GLY A 414 1.57 20.24 7.42
N TRP A 415 0.72 19.67 6.55
CA TRP A 415 0.60 18.22 6.30
C TRP A 415 0.35 17.82 4.84
N ASN A 416 -0.34 18.61 4.02
CA ASN A 416 -0.52 18.35 2.59
C ASN A 416 0.51 19.17 1.77
N SER A 417 1.70 18.64 1.50
CA SER A 417 2.69 19.32 0.61
C SER A 417 2.75 18.75 -0.81
N ALA A 418 1.68 18.09 -1.29
CA ALA A 418 1.67 17.54 -2.65
C ALA A 418 0.82 18.33 -3.66
N ASP A 419 -0.26 19.02 -3.23
CA ASP A 419 -1.25 19.56 -4.17
C ASP A 419 -1.62 21.02 -3.87
N VAL A 420 -0.63 21.93 -3.93
CA VAL A 420 -0.92 23.36 -4.05
C VAL A 420 -0.01 23.95 -5.12
N GLU A 421 -0.51 24.02 -6.36
CA GLU A 421 0.05 24.92 -7.36
C GLU A 421 -0.16 26.38 -6.89
N PRO A 422 0.88 27.21 -6.81
CA PRO A 422 0.73 28.61 -6.47
C PRO A 422 0.79 29.45 -7.75
N GLU A 423 -0.38 29.79 -8.31
CA GLU A 423 -0.54 30.84 -9.30
C GLU A 423 -1.81 31.63 -8.93
N VAL A 424 -1.89 32.95 -8.80
CA VAL A 424 -1.00 34.11 -8.96
C VAL A 424 -1.68 35.25 -8.16
N THR A 425 -0.93 36.03 -7.39
CA THR A 425 -1.42 37.29 -6.81
C THR A 425 -1.24 38.42 -7.82
N TRP A 426 -2.28 38.75 -8.60
CA TRP A 426 -2.44 40.08 -9.19
C TRP A 426 -3.94 40.42 -9.29
N LEU A 427 -4.44 41.23 -8.36
CA LEU A 427 -5.66 42.00 -8.57
C LEU A 427 -5.31 43.18 -9.49
N PRO A 428 -6.09 43.37 -10.56
CA PRO A 428 -6.90 44.58 -10.60
C PRO A 428 -8.37 44.31 -10.94
N ASP A 429 -9.23 45.12 -10.32
CA ASP A 429 -10.65 45.35 -10.58
C ASP A 429 -11.06 45.13 -12.05
N TYR A 430 -11.97 44.19 -12.31
CA TYR A 430 -13.05 44.36 -13.28
C TYR A 430 -14.27 43.54 -12.83
N SER A 431 -15.31 44.28 -12.46
CA SER A 431 -16.69 43.82 -12.34
C SER A 431 -17.24 43.28 -13.67
N ASP A 432 -18.20 42.37 -13.55
CA ASP A 432 -19.09 41.81 -14.59
C ASP A 432 -18.46 40.81 -15.57
N LYS A 433 -18.67 39.51 -15.29
CA LYS A 433 -19.60 38.64 -16.04
C LYS A 433 -19.65 37.23 -15.46
N ALA A 434 -20.85 36.83 -15.06
CA ALA A 434 -21.17 35.48 -14.62
C ALA A 434 -21.14 34.49 -15.80
N HIS A 435 -20.37 33.43 -15.64
CA HIS A 435 -20.63 32.12 -16.23
C HIS A 435 -20.40 31.09 -15.12
N ASP A 436 -21.48 30.81 -14.39
CA ASP A 436 -21.61 29.64 -13.52
C ASP A 436 -21.62 28.35 -14.37
N ASP A 437 -21.22 27.25 -13.72
CA ASP A 437 -21.46 25.84 -14.08
C ASP A 437 -20.33 24.96 -14.63
N LYS A 438 -19.04 25.35 -14.65
CA LYS A 438 -17.98 24.35 -14.97
C LYS A 438 -16.65 24.43 -14.24
N LEU A 439 -16.49 25.32 -13.26
CA LEU A 439 -15.23 25.52 -12.54
C LEU A 439 -15.38 25.27 -11.03
N GLY A 440 -16.09 24.20 -10.67
CA GLY A 440 -16.44 23.89 -9.27
C GLY A 440 -15.95 22.54 -8.73
N SER A 441 -15.35 21.66 -9.55
CA SER A 441 -14.93 20.32 -9.10
C SER A 441 -13.44 20.14 -8.83
N ASP A 442 -12.58 21.05 -9.29
CA ASP A 442 -11.11 20.86 -9.27
C ASP A 442 -10.40 21.66 -8.18
N LEU A 443 -11.12 22.38 -7.32
CA LEU A 443 -10.55 22.91 -6.07
C LEU A 443 -10.52 21.75 -5.06
N GLY A 444 -9.37 21.06 -5.01
CA GLY A 444 -9.13 19.82 -4.26
C GLY A 444 -9.91 19.71 -2.95
N THR A 445 -10.74 18.67 -2.84
CA THR A 445 -11.50 18.25 -1.67
C THR A 445 -10.65 18.41 -0.39
N LEU A 446 -11.12 19.23 0.56
CA LEU A 446 -10.37 19.55 1.78
C LEU A 446 -10.25 18.29 2.66
N ASN A 447 -9.08 17.65 2.67
CA ASN A 447 -8.85 16.37 3.34
C ASN A 447 -7.70 16.44 4.36
N GLY A 448 -7.92 15.95 5.57
CA GLY A 448 -6.84 15.61 6.54
C GLY A 448 -6.42 14.15 6.41
N SER A 449 -5.62 13.64 7.35
CA SER A 449 -5.11 12.26 7.29
C SER A 449 -5.22 11.53 8.63
N LEU A 450 -5.74 10.30 8.62
CA LEU A 450 -6.04 9.51 9.82
C LEU A 450 -4.78 9.15 10.63
N LEU A 451 -3.71 8.75 9.95
CA LEU A 451 -2.52 8.17 10.59
C LEU A 451 -1.42 9.20 10.88
N SER A 452 -1.65 10.46 10.54
CA SER A 452 -0.56 11.32 10.16
C SER A 452 0.34 11.81 11.32
N ASN A 453 -0.07 11.71 12.59
CA ASN A 453 0.61 12.38 13.71
C ASN A 453 1.12 11.45 14.80
N TYR A 454 2.31 11.71 15.35
CA TYR A 454 2.84 11.04 16.53
C TYR A 454 1.87 11.05 17.72
N ALA A 455 1.14 12.15 17.94
CA ALA A 455 0.05 12.17 18.94
C ALA A 455 -1.17 11.34 18.50
N GLY A 456 -1.44 11.29 17.20
CA GLY A 456 -2.47 10.45 16.58
C GLY A 456 -2.18 8.96 16.69
N VAL A 457 -0.92 8.54 16.56
CA VAL A 457 -0.48 7.14 16.72
C VAL A 457 -0.87 6.60 18.09
N ARG A 458 -0.83 7.42 19.15
CA ARG A 458 -1.30 7.01 20.49
C ARG A 458 -2.80 6.76 20.55
N TYR A 459 -3.60 7.57 19.85
CA TYR A 459 -5.04 7.34 19.75
C TYR A 459 -5.36 6.11 18.93
N VAL A 460 -4.68 5.93 17.80
CA VAL A 460 -4.80 4.74 16.93
C VAL A 460 -4.41 3.48 17.71
N GLU A 461 -3.29 3.52 18.44
CA GLU A 461 -2.83 2.42 19.29
C GLU A 461 -3.86 2.03 20.35
N ALA A 462 -4.51 3.00 20.97
CA ALA A 462 -5.59 2.76 21.94
C ALA A 462 -6.90 2.25 21.30
N LEU A 463 -7.06 2.38 19.99
CA LEU A 463 -8.20 1.83 19.24
C LEU A 463 -7.94 0.45 18.64
N LEU A 464 -6.67 0.02 18.53
CA LEU A 464 -6.32 -1.29 17.95
C LEU A 464 -7.01 -2.45 18.67
N ASP A 465 -7.31 -2.35 19.96
CA ASP A 465 -7.97 -3.40 20.72
C ASP A 465 -9.51 -3.28 20.78
N ARG A 466 -10.11 -2.25 20.15
CA ARG A 466 -11.53 -1.88 20.31
C ARG A 466 -12.39 -2.22 19.09
N GLY A 467 -13.61 -2.68 19.37
CA GLY A 467 -14.71 -2.72 18.40
C GLY A 467 -15.36 -1.34 18.25
N ALA A 468 -16.29 -1.20 17.30
CA ALA A 468 -16.84 0.11 16.90
C ALA A 468 -17.50 0.87 18.07
N LYS A 469 -18.28 0.18 18.92
CA LYS A 469 -18.97 0.79 20.06
C LYS A 469 -18.01 1.31 21.12
N ASP A 470 -17.04 0.49 21.50
CA ASP A 470 -16.04 0.84 22.52
C ASP A 470 -15.09 1.93 22.02
N GLY A 471 -14.69 1.86 20.75
CA GLY A 471 -13.86 2.87 20.11
C GLY A 471 -14.57 4.22 20.04
N LEU A 472 -15.85 4.25 19.68
CA LEU A 472 -16.64 5.48 19.65
C LEU A 472 -16.77 6.14 21.04
N MET A 473 -16.95 5.34 22.09
CA MET A 473 -16.97 5.84 23.47
C MET A 473 -15.62 6.46 23.87
N LEU A 474 -14.51 5.86 23.44
CA LEU A 474 -13.17 6.35 23.72
C LEU A 474 -12.89 7.67 22.99
N ILE A 475 -13.28 7.79 21.72
CA ILE A 475 -13.19 9.04 20.95
C ILE A 475 -14.01 10.15 21.62
N LYS A 476 -15.25 9.85 22.02
CA LYS A 476 -16.09 10.81 22.76
C LYS A 476 -15.39 11.27 24.04
N LYS A 477 -14.78 10.35 24.80
CA LYS A 477 -14.02 10.69 26.01
C LYS A 477 -12.89 11.67 25.71
N TRP A 478 -12.08 11.42 24.68
CA TRP A 478 -10.98 12.32 24.30
C TRP A 478 -11.47 13.70 23.82
N LEU A 479 -12.60 13.76 23.11
CA LEU A 479 -13.21 15.04 22.74
C LEU A 479 -13.71 15.82 23.97
N ILE A 480 -14.27 15.15 24.98
CA ILE A 480 -14.65 15.79 26.25
C ILE A 480 -13.41 16.34 26.95
N GLU A 481 -12.33 15.57 27.03
CA GLU A 481 -11.05 15.99 27.64
C GLU A 481 -10.46 17.21 26.91
N ALA A 482 -10.50 17.22 25.57
CA ALA A 482 -10.06 18.34 24.75
C ALA A 482 -10.90 19.61 25.02
N LEU A 483 -12.23 19.51 25.05
CA LEU A 483 -13.13 20.63 25.35
C LEU A 483 -12.88 21.20 26.76
N GLN A 484 -12.63 20.33 27.74
CA GLN A 484 -12.30 20.74 29.11
C GLN A 484 -10.96 21.46 29.18
N HIS A 485 -9.94 20.96 28.47
CA HIS A 485 -8.60 21.56 28.43
C HIS A 485 -8.63 22.98 27.84
N GLU A 486 -9.48 23.19 26.82
CA GLU A 486 -9.65 24.47 26.13
C GLU A 486 -10.70 25.39 26.81
N LYS A 487 -11.29 24.94 27.93
CA LYS A 487 -12.31 25.67 28.72
C LYS A 487 -13.56 26.05 27.92
N LEU A 488 -13.89 25.28 26.89
CA LEU A 488 -15.09 25.47 26.08
C LEU A 488 -16.28 24.82 26.79
N SER A 489 -17.45 25.47 26.78
CA SER A 489 -18.65 24.89 27.39
C SER A 489 -19.13 23.69 26.59
N SER A 490 -19.13 22.50 27.20
CA SER A 490 -19.76 21.32 26.62
C SER A 490 -21.27 21.52 26.56
N ALA A 491 -21.83 21.70 25.37
CA ALA A 491 -23.27 21.78 25.14
C ALA A 491 -23.96 20.40 25.27
N SER A 492 -23.65 19.61 26.30
CA SER A 492 -24.44 18.43 26.69
C SER A 492 -24.13 18.01 28.14
N LYS A 493 -24.76 18.68 29.12
CA LYS A 493 -25.07 17.98 30.38
C LYS A 493 -26.23 17.01 30.08
N GLY A 494 -25.95 15.80 29.60
CA GLY A 494 -27.00 14.86 29.21
C GLY A 494 -26.57 13.39 29.22
N ARG A 495 -27.03 12.66 30.25
CA ARG A 495 -27.21 11.20 30.42
C ARG A 495 -26.11 10.24 29.92
N GLN A 496 -25.69 9.35 30.82
CA GLN A 496 -24.92 8.13 30.54
C GLN A 496 -25.72 7.12 29.70
N GLY A 497 -26.00 7.43 28.43
CA GLY A 497 -26.68 6.56 27.48
C GLY A 497 -26.20 6.84 26.05
N ALA A 498 -25.98 5.76 25.29
CA ALA A 498 -25.54 5.65 23.89
C ALA A 498 -25.02 6.94 23.21
N THR A 499 -23.70 6.98 22.93
CA THR A 499 -23.07 8.02 22.10
C THR A 499 -23.71 8.07 20.70
N SER A 500 -24.32 9.20 20.33
CA SER A 500 -24.81 9.40 18.97
C SER A 500 -23.72 10.04 18.10
N VAL A 501 -23.68 9.69 16.82
CA VAL A 501 -22.76 10.28 15.82
C VAL A 501 -22.94 11.80 15.75
N SER A 502 -24.18 12.30 15.90
CA SER A 502 -24.50 13.73 15.95
C SER A 502 -23.89 14.48 17.14
N GLU A 503 -23.73 13.81 18.29
CA GLU A 503 -23.09 14.41 19.46
C GLU A 503 -21.60 14.64 19.22
N ILE A 504 -20.92 13.64 18.65
CA ILE A 504 -19.50 13.75 18.25
C ILE A 504 -19.32 14.91 17.26
N HIS A 505 -20.19 15.00 16.25
CA HIS A 505 -20.14 16.07 15.27
C HIS A 505 -20.21 17.46 15.93
N SER A 506 -21.15 17.67 16.87
CA SER A 506 -21.28 18.94 17.59
C SER A 506 -20.03 19.31 18.41
N MET A 507 -19.36 18.31 18.99
CA MET A 507 -18.15 18.52 19.78
C MET A 507 -16.98 18.91 18.88
N VAL A 508 -16.87 18.27 17.71
CA VAL A 508 -15.88 18.61 16.69
C VAL A 508 -16.10 20.03 16.16
N GLN A 509 -17.35 20.40 15.84
CA GLN A 509 -17.68 21.77 15.44
C GLN A 509 -17.25 22.80 16.50
N THR A 510 -17.47 22.51 17.78
CA THR A 510 -17.09 23.41 18.88
C THR A 510 -15.56 23.57 18.98
N LEU A 511 -14.80 22.49 18.85
CA LEU A 511 -13.33 22.53 18.86
C LEU A 511 -12.74 23.19 17.61
N SER A 512 -13.49 23.23 16.51
CA SER A 512 -13.04 23.77 15.23
C SER A 512 -13.32 25.27 15.06
N GLN A 513 -13.91 25.94 16.06
CA GLN A 513 -14.24 27.38 15.98
C GLN A 513 -13.01 28.29 16.01
N ASP A 514 -11.93 27.87 16.67
CA ASP A 514 -10.69 28.63 16.83
C ASP A 514 -9.49 27.86 16.22
N HIS A 515 -8.57 28.61 15.64
CA HIS A 515 -7.45 28.08 14.84
C HIS A 515 -6.42 27.36 15.69
N LEU A 516 -6.08 27.95 16.83
CA LEU A 516 -5.10 27.38 17.74
C LEU A 516 -5.66 26.13 18.40
N THR A 517 -6.94 26.16 18.74
CA THR A 517 -7.68 25.01 19.28
C THR A 517 -7.74 23.86 18.28
N LEU A 518 -8.07 24.16 17.02
CA LEU A 518 -8.10 23.20 15.91
C LEU A 518 -6.73 22.56 15.70
N LEU A 519 -5.65 23.36 15.60
CA LEU A 519 -4.28 22.87 15.43
C LEU A 519 -3.81 21.97 16.58
N ARG A 520 -4.09 22.36 17.83
CA ARG A 520 -3.70 21.59 19.02
C ARG A 520 -4.43 20.25 19.10
N ASN A 521 -5.71 20.23 18.78
CA ASN A 521 -6.58 19.07 18.90
C ASN A 521 -6.78 18.30 17.59
N ARG A 522 -5.96 18.60 16.56
CA ARG A 522 -6.09 18.03 15.21
C ARG A 522 -6.22 16.51 15.16
N GLY A 523 -5.45 15.79 15.99
CA GLY A 523 -5.40 14.33 15.96
C GLY A 523 -6.72 13.70 16.41
N VAL A 524 -7.32 14.21 17.50
CA VAL A 524 -8.62 13.71 17.98
C VAL A 524 -9.76 14.16 17.06
N ILE A 525 -9.66 15.35 16.47
CA ILE A 525 -10.65 15.87 15.50
C ILE A 525 -10.67 15.02 14.23
N GLN A 526 -9.51 14.75 13.63
CA GLN A 526 -9.39 13.88 12.45
C GLN A 526 -9.96 12.48 12.72
N LEU A 527 -9.63 11.91 13.89
CA LEU A 527 -10.12 10.60 14.29
C LEU A 527 -11.63 10.57 14.50
N ALA A 528 -12.19 11.63 15.08
CA ALA A 528 -13.63 11.76 15.28
C ALA A 528 -14.41 11.88 13.96
N LEU A 529 -13.88 12.65 13.00
CA LEU A 529 -14.46 12.77 11.66
C LEU A 529 -14.38 11.46 10.89
N ALA A 530 -13.25 10.78 10.98
CA ALA A 530 -13.06 9.46 10.41
C ALA A 530 -14.08 8.45 10.99
N ALA A 531 -14.29 8.47 12.32
CA ALA A 531 -15.27 7.65 12.99
C ALA A 531 -16.71 7.99 12.60
N GLU A 532 -17.03 9.27 12.43
CA GLU A 532 -18.31 9.74 11.93
C GLU A 532 -18.59 9.18 10.53
N MET A 533 -17.69 9.39 9.56
CA MET A 533 -17.85 8.89 8.18
C MET A 533 -18.02 7.38 8.11
N THR A 534 -17.31 6.65 8.96
CA THR A 534 -17.37 5.18 9.05
C THR A 534 -18.73 4.65 9.55
N LEU A 535 -19.45 5.48 10.30
CA LEU A 535 -20.74 5.13 10.89
C LEU A 535 -21.93 5.77 10.15
N LEU A 536 -21.67 6.51 9.06
CA LEU A 536 -22.72 7.03 8.18
C LEU A 536 -23.19 5.95 7.19
N GLU A 537 -24.40 6.12 6.68
CA GLU A 537 -24.93 5.32 5.59
C GLU A 537 -24.40 5.82 4.24
N PRO A 538 -24.07 4.94 3.28
CA PRO A 538 -24.29 3.48 3.27
C PRO A 538 -23.12 2.64 3.81
N GLN A 539 -22.01 3.23 4.25
CA GLN A 539 -20.81 2.48 4.68
C GLN A 539 -21.11 1.57 5.87
N SER A 540 -21.93 2.06 6.80
CA SER A 540 -22.28 1.32 8.00
C SER A 540 -23.07 0.04 7.69
N SER A 541 -24.15 0.16 6.90
CA SER A 541 -24.96 -0.99 6.49
C SER A 541 -24.22 -1.96 5.58
N ARG A 542 -23.33 -1.48 4.69
CA ARG A 542 -22.46 -2.35 3.88
C ARG A 542 -21.57 -3.24 4.76
N TRP A 543 -20.91 -2.67 5.77
CA TRP A 543 -20.04 -3.44 6.69
C TRP A 543 -20.84 -4.48 7.49
N ASP A 544 -22.01 -4.09 7.99
CA ASP A 544 -22.86 -4.98 8.79
C ASP A 544 -23.45 -6.12 7.92
N ALA A 545 -23.76 -5.85 6.65
CA ALA A 545 -24.17 -6.84 5.66
C ALA A 545 -23.06 -7.87 5.38
N PHE A 546 -21.81 -7.42 5.19
CA PHE A 546 -20.65 -8.31 5.07
C PHE A 546 -20.47 -9.18 6.31
N THR A 547 -20.46 -8.56 7.50
CA THR A 547 -20.29 -9.28 8.77
C THR A 547 -21.37 -10.37 8.94
N SER A 548 -22.60 -10.10 8.48
CA SER A 548 -23.69 -11.09 8.51
C SER A 548 -23.48 -12.21 7.48
N ALA A 549 -23.15 -11.87 6.24
CA ALA A 549 -22.91 -12.84 5.17
C ALA A 549 -21.74 -13.77 5.48
N GLU A 550 -20.62 -13.22 5.97
CA GLU A 550 -19.45 -13.98 6.40
C GLU A 550 -19.75 -14.95 7.54
N ARG A 551 -20.61 -14.56 8.48
CA ARG A 551 -21.07 -15.44 9.56
C ARG A 551 -21.92 -16.58 9.01
N ILE A 552 -22.83 -16.29 8.08
CA ILE A 552 -23.65 -17.31 7.41
C ILE A 552 -22.73 -18.31 6.69
N LEU A 553 -21.81 -17.84 5.85
CA LEU A 553 -20.83 -18.68 5.15
C LEU A 553 -19.99 -19.52 6.11
N SER A 554 -19.55 -18.95 7.22
CA SER A 554 -18.77 -19.68 8.23
C SER A 554 -19.57 -20.83 8.85
N VAL A 555 -20.84 -20.60 9.18
CA VAL A 555 -21.72 -21.64 9.75
C VAL A 555 -22.07 -22.70 8.71
N THR A 556 -22.48 -22.30 7.50
CA THR A 556 -22.92 -23.22 6.44
C THR A 556 -21.77 -24.06 5.90
N SER A 557 -20.56 -23.51 5.90
CA SER A 557 -19.35 -24.25 5.55
C SER A 557 -19.04 -25.41 6.50
N ALA A 558 -19.60 -25.45 7.71
CA ALA A 558 -19.45 -26.57 8.64
C ALA A 558 -20.50 -27.68 8.41
N GLU A 559 -21.56 -27.41 7.63
CA GLU A 559 -22.68 -28.34 7.42
C GLU A 559 -22.44 -29.23 6.19
N THR A 560 -22.55 -28.67 4.98
CA THR A 560 -22.41 -29.40 3.72
C THR A 560 -21.88 -28.50 2.60
N THR A 561 -21.27 -29.10 1.57
CA THR A 561 -20.84 -28.36 0.37
C THR A 561 -22.01 -27.80 -0.43
N GLN A 562 -23.16 -28.50 -0.43
CA GLN A 562 -24.36 -28.10 -1.17
C GLN A 562 -25.04 -26.87 -0.55
N SER A 563 -25.16 -26.81 0.78
CA SER A 563 -25.72 -25.63 1.46
C SER A 563 -24.84 -24.40 1.22
N LEU A 564 -23.52 -24.54 1.30
CA LEU A 564 -22.59 -23.47 0.99
C LEU A 564 -22.70 -22.98 -0.47
N ALA A 565 -22.82 -23.89 -1.44
CA ALA A 565 -23.01 -23.53 -2.84
C ALA A 565 -24.36 -22.81 -3.09
N SER A 566 -25.42 -23.22 -2.39
CA SER A 566 -26.73 -22.56 -2.45
C SER A 566 -26.65 -21.14 -1.92
N GLU A 567 -26.03 -20.93 -0.76
CA GLU A 567 -25.89 -19.59 -0.16
C GLU A 567 -25.07 -18.65 -1.04
N LEU A 568 -23.97 -19.14 -1.63
CA LEU A 568 -23.19 -18.37 -2.60
C LEU A 568 -24.04 -17.95 -3.81
N ARG A 569 -24.88 -18.87 -4.31
CA ARG A 569 -25.80 -18.57 -5.41
C ARG A 569 -26.81 -17.50 -5.03
N ASP A 570 -27.37 -17.58 -3.82
CA ASP A 570 -28.36 -16.64 -3.32
C ASP A 570 -27.76 -15.24 -3.13
N PHE A 571 -26.51 -15.13 -2.65
CA PHE A 571 -25.81 -13.85 -2.61
C PHE A 571 -25.61 -13.24 -4.00
N ILE A 572 -25.22 -14.05 -5.00
CA ILE A 572 -25.01 -13.56 -6.37
C ILE A 572 -26.34 -13.08 -6.97
N ASN A 573 -27.40 -13.85 -6.85
CA ASN A 573 -28.73 -13.48 -7.34
C ASN A 573 -29.32 -12.24 -6.63
N THR A 574 -29.03 -12.07 -5.34
CA THR A 574 -29.49 -10.90 -4.58
C THR A 574 -28.82 -9.62 -5.07
N SER A 575 -27.56 -9.68 -5.52
CA SER A 575 -26.87 -8.53 -6.11
C SER A 575 -27.44 -8.11 -7.47
N THR A 576 -28.12 -9.02 -8.19
CA THR A 576 -28.66 -8.76 -9.52
C THR A 576 -30.16 -8.43 -9.53
N SER A 577 -30.96 -8.98 -8.62
CA SER A 577 -32.43 -8.96 -8.70
C SER A 577 -33.13 -7.63 -8.32
N VAL A 578 -32.40 -6.57 -7.98
CA VAL A 578 -32.97 -5.42 -7.26
C VAL A 578 -33.74 -4.38 -8.12
N ASP A 579 -33.73 -4.45 -9.46
CA ASP A 579 -34.43 -3.44 -10.30
C ASP A 579 -35.57 -3.96 -11.20
N SER A 580 -35.94 -5.25 -11.16
CA SER A 580 -36.88 -5.77 -12.19
C SER A 580 -38.37 -5.67 -11.84
N HIS A 581 -38.78 -5.36 -10.60
CA HIS A 581 -40.21 -5.26 -10.24
C HIS A 581 -40.46 -4.20 -9.16
N LYS A 582 -40.83 -2.97 -9.56
CA LYS A 582 -41.69 -2.09 -8.76
C LYS A 582 -42.36 -1.04 -9.65
N GLN A 583 -43.62 -1.32 -10.00
CA GLN A 583 -44.57 -0.28 -10.37
C GLN A 583 -44.59 0.81 -9.30
N ALA A 584 -44.63 2.05 -9.77
CA ALA A 584 -44.66 3.27 -8.99
C ALA A 584 -45.68 3.21 -7.84
N THR A 585 -45.20 3.35 -6.60
CA THR A 585 -45.76 4.25 -5.57
C THR A 585 -44.91 4.20 -4.28
N THR A 586 -44.50 5.39 -3.83
CA THR A 586 -44.00 5.76 -2.49
C THR A 586 -42.69 5.15 -1.94
N MET A 587 -41.65 6.01 -1.94
CA MET A 587 -40.48 6.14 -1.05
C MET A 587 -39.59 4.92 -0.73
N GLU A 588 -38.28 5.15 -0.90
CA GLU A 588 -37.11 4.32 -0.56
C GLU A 588 -36.87 3.10 -1.47
N SER A 589 -36.24 3.38 -2.62
CA SER A 589 -35.59 2.40 -3.49
C SER A 589 -34.46 1.70 -2.73
N SER A 590 -34.70 0.47 -2.28
CA SER A 590 -33.72 -0.37 -1.60
C SER A 590 -32.72 -0.92 -2.61
N GLN A 591 -31.66 -0.17 -2.94
CA GLN A 591 -30.48 -0.75 -3.59
C GLN A 591 -29.95 -1.90 -2.72
N GLY A 592 -29.50 -3.01 -3.33
CA GLY A 592 -28.86 -4.09 -2.59
C GLY A 592 -27.67 -3.54 -1.80
N LEU A 593 -27.58 -3.85 -0.51
CA LEU A 593 -26.53 -3.31 0.36
C LEU A 593 -25.10 -3.73 -0.05
N LEU A 594 -24.98 -4.82 -0.82
CA LEU A 594 -23.74 -5.37 -1.33
C LEU A 594 -23.74 -5.31 -2.87
N SER A 595 -22.63 -4.83 -3.42
CA SER A 595 -22.40 -4.79 -4.87
C SER A 595 -22.00 -6.16 -5.43
N PHE A 596 -21.99 -6.32 -6.76
CA PHE A 596 -21.50 -7.54 -7.40
C PHE A 596 -20.02 -7.82 -7.05
N ARG A 597 -19.19 -6.77 -6.96
CA ARG A 597 -17.80 -6.85 -6.48
C ARG A 597 -17.72 -7.43 -5.07
N ASP A 598 -18.59 -6.96 -4.18
CA ASP A 598 -18.68 -7.43 -2.80
C ASP A 598 -19.04 -8.93 -2.74
N VAL A 599 -19.95 -9.38 -3.61
CA VAL A 599 -20.33 -10.78 -3.69
C VAL A 599 -19.22 -11.67 -4.27
N LEU A 600 -18.41 -11.17 -5.20
CA LEU A 600 -17.21 -11.89 -5.66
C LEU A 600 -16.20 -12.09 -4.52
N LEU A 601 -16.04 -11.10 -3.63
CA LEU A 601 -15.23 -11.26 -2.42
C LEU A 601 -15.83 -12.32 -1.47
N LEU A 602 -17.15 -12.32 -1.27
CA LEU A 602 -17.84 -13.38 -0.51
C LEU A 602 -17.67 -14.76 -1.17
N THR A 603 -17.62 -14.82 -2.50
CA THR A 603 -17.37 -16.06 -3.25
C THR A 603 -15.95 -16.56 -2.99
N ILE A 604 -14.94 -15.67 -3.01
CA ILE A 604 -13.57 -16.02 -2.60
C ILE A 604 -13.54 -16.59 -1.18
N ILE A 605 -14.18 -15.91 -0.23
CA ILE A 605 -14.29 -16.37 1.16
C ILE A 605 -14.94 -17.76 1.22
N GLY A 606 -16.04 -17.98 0.49
CA GLY A 606 -16.73 -19.26 0.41
C GLY A 606 -15.86 -20.39 -0.13
N TYR A 607 -15.07 -20.15 -1.18
CA TYR A 607 -14.14 -21.15 -1.72
C TYR A 607 -12.98 -21.47 -0.79
N ILE A 608 -12.42 -20.47 -0.09
CA ILE A 608 -11.39 -20.72 0.93
C ILE A 608 -11.99 -21.57 2.07
N LEU A 609 -13.17 -21.21 2.58
CA LEU A 609 -13.88 -21.98 3.61
C LEU A 609 -14.19 -23.42 3.17
N ALA A 610 -14.64 -23.59 1.93
CA ALA A 610 -14.93 -24.90 1.37
C ALA A 610 -13.67 -25.78 1.33
N GLY A 611 -12.53 -25.23 0.94
CA GLY A 611 -11.24 -25.94 0.94
C GLY A 611 -10.72 -26.33 2.33
N GLU A 612 -11.06 -25.56 3.36
CA GLU A 612 -10.69 -25.85 4.74
C GLU A 612 -11.53 -26.97 5.37
N ASN A 613 -12.82 -27.03 5.06
CA ASN A 613 -13.76 -27.97 5.68
C ASN A 613 -14.02 -29.23 4.82
N PHE A 614 -13.91 -29.10 3.49
CA PHE A 614 -14.18 -30.16 2.52
C PHE A 614 -12.98 -30.37 1.58
N PRO A 615 -11.87 -30.93 2.08
CA PRO A 615 -10.68 -31.12 1.25
C PRO A 615 -10.96 -32.11 0.09
N THR A 616 -11.00 -31.61 -1.15
CA THR A 616 -11.14 -32.42 -2.37
C THR A 616 -9.78 -32.68 -3.03
N SER A 617 -9.72 -33.65 -3.95
CA SER A 617 -8.48 -34.01 -4.66
C SER A 617 -7.89 -32.84 -5.44
N MET A 618 -6.55 -32.77 -5.54
CA MET A 618 -5.74 -31.68 -6.10
C MET A 618 -6.17 -31.10 -7.47
N ALA A 619 -6.98 -31.80 -8.25
CA ALA A 619 -7.40 -31.42 -9.61
C ALA A 619 -8.87 -30.96 -9.74
N GLY A 620 -9.69 -31.06 -8.69
CA GLY A 620 -11.12 -30.71 -8.74
C GLY A 620 -11.51 -29.59 -7.78
N GLY A 621 -12.58 -28.88 -8.07
CA GLY A 621 -13.17 -27.90 -7.15
C GLY A 621 -13.74 -28.55 -5.87
N PRO A 622 -14.09 -27.75 -4.86
CA PRO A 622 -14.69 -28.27 -3.63
C PRO A 622 -16.19 -28.62 -3.80
N PHE A 623 -16.82 -28.16 -4.87
CA PHE A 623 -18.24 -28.34 -5.17
C PHE A 623 -18.48 -29.44 -6.22
N SER A 624 -19.74 -29.89 -6.33
CA SER A 624 -20.12 -30.81 -7.41
C SER A 624 -20.09 -30.08 -8.77
N TRP A 625 -19.96 -30.84 -9.86
CA TRP A 625 -19.96 -30.26 -11.20
C TRP A 625 -21.27 -29.52 -11.53
N GLU A 626 -22.41 -29.96 -10.97
CA GLU A 626 -23.72 -29.35 -11.16
C GLU A 626 -23.79 -27.99 -10.44
N ASP A 627 -23.35 -27.97 -9.18
CA ASP A 627 -23.32 -26.75 -8.37
C ASP A 627 -22.35 -25.72 -8.95
N GLU A 628 -21.16 -26.16 -9.35
CA GLU A 628 -20.14 -25.27 -9.93
C GLU A 628 -20.59 -24.71 -11.27
N ARG A 629 -21.17 -25.54 -12.16
CA ARG A 629 -21.75 -25.07 -13.42
C ARG A 629 -22.83 -24.03 -13.17
N SER A 630 -23.72 -24.27 -12.20
CA SER A 630 -24.77 -23.32 -11.89
C SER A 630 -24.22 -22.01 -11.31
N LEU A 631 -23.17 -22.05 -10.48
CA LEU A 631 -22.51 -20.84 -10.00
C LEU A 631 -21.89 -20.06 -11.15
N LYS A 632 -21.22 -20.73 -12.10
CA LYS A 632 -20.65 -20.10 -13.30
C LYS A 632 -21.73 -19.43 -14.14
N ASP A 633 -22.82 -20.14 -14.43
CA ASP A 633 -23.92 -19.62 -15.24
C ASP A 633 -24.52 -18.35 -14.59
N VAL A 634 -24.75 -18.36 -13.27
CA VAL A 634 -25.25 -17.19 -12.53
C VAL A 634 -24.28 -16.01 -12.56
N VAL A 635 -22.97 -16.24 -12.43
CA VAL A 635 -21.95 -15.17 -12.53
C VAL A 635 -21.90 -14.58 -13.95
N VAL A 636 -21.95 -15.43 -14.99
CA VAL A 636 -21.97 -14.99 -16.39
C VAL A 636 -23.21 -14.15 -16.68
N ASP A 637 -24.38 -14.63 -16.26
CA ASP A 637 -25.64 -13.91 -16.47
C ASP A 637 -25.63 -12.56 -15.72
N SER A 638 -25.07 -12.52 -14.50
CA SER A 638 -24.91 -11.28 -13.72
C SER A 638 -24.05 -10.23 -14.44
N ILE A 639 -22.94 -10.63 -15.05
CA ILE A 639 -22.04 -9.74 -15.80
C ILE A 639 -22.74 -9.21 -17.07
N LEU A 640 -23.46 -10.06 -17.78
CA LEU A 640 -24.19 -9.69 -19.01
C LEU A 640 -25.44 -8.83 -18.74
N GLU A 641 -25.95 -8.82 -17.51
CA GLU A 641 -27.07 -7.97 -17.09
C GLU A 641 -26.61 -6.58 -16.59
N ARG A 642 -25.43 -6.45 -15.98
CA ARG A 642 -24.90 -5.15 -15.49
C ARG A 642 -23.41 -4.91 -15.83
N PRO A 643 -23.06 -4.75 -17.12
CA PRO A 643 -21.68 -4.57 -17.55
C PRO A 643 -21.01 -3.25 -17.07
N SER A 644 -21.79 -2.18 -16.88
CA SER A 644 -21.27 -0.83 -16.62
C SER A 644 -20.96 -0.50 -15.16
N SER A 645 -21.26 -1.41 -14.22
CA SER A 645 -21.22 -1.11 -12.78
C SER A 645 -19.89 -1.46 -12.08
N VAL A 646 -19.05 -2.31 -12.68
CA VAL A 646 -17.79 -2.75 -12.04
C VAL A 646 -16.69 -2.96 -13.09
N LYS A 647 -15.64 -2.14 -13.06
CA LYS A 647 -14.38 -2.42 -13.79
C LYS A 647 -13.65 -3.56 -13.09
N LEU A 648 -13.80 -4.78 -13.61
CA LEU A 648 -13.10 -5.97 -13.13
C LEU A 648 -11.93 -6.27 -14.07
N ARG A 649 -10.70 -6.26 -13.56
CA ARG A 649 -9.52 -6.40 -14.42
C ARG A 649 -9.44 -7.70 -15.22
N PHE A 650 -10.01 -8.79 -14.71
CA PHE A 650 -10.07 -10.05 -15.46
C PHE A 650 -11.01 -9.99 -16.69
N LEU A 651 -11.82 -8.93 -16.81
CA LEU A 651 -12.63 -8.59 -17.98
C LEU A 651 -11.98 -7.50 -18.86
N ASP A 652 -10.78 -7.01 -18.51
CA ASP A 652 -10.08 -5.97 -19.28
C ASP A 652 -9.97 -6.38 -20.76
N GLY A 653 -10.39 -5.48 -21.63
CA GLY A 653 -10.45 -5.72 -23.08
C GLY A 653 -11.83 -6.13 -23.59
N LEU A 654 -12.78 -6.47 -22.71
CA LEU A 654 -14.20 -6.66 -23.06
C LEU A 654 -15.07 -5.44 -22.70
N ASP A 655 -14.50 -4.41 -22.09
CA ASP A 655 -15.24 -3.26 -21.54
C ASP A 655 -16.11 -2.57 -22.61
N SER A 656 -15.57 -2.32 -23.80
CA SER A 656 -16.29 -1.64 -24.88
C SER A 656 -17.47 -2.47 -25.41
N GLU A 657 -17.32 -3.79 -25.47
CA GLU A 657 -18.35 -4.72 -25.96
C GLU A 657 -19.47 -4.90 -24.93
N LEU A 658 -19.08 -5.04 -23.66
CA LEU A 658 -19.97 -5.07 -22.51
C LEU A 658 -20.78 -3.77 -22.39
N GLU A 659 -20.14 -2.61 -22.53
CA GLU A 659 -20.84 -1.31 -22.54
C GLU A 659 -21.76 -1.13 -23.76
N ALA A 660 -21.37 -1.64 -24.94
CA ALA A 660 -22.22 -1.59 -26.13
C ALA A 660 -23.52 -2.39 -25.93
N LYS A 661 -23.42 -3.57 -25.33
CA LYS A 661 -24.57 -4.42 -24.98
C LYS A 661 -25.49 -3.82 -23.90
N ALA A 662 -24.94 -3.10 -22.92
CA ALA A 662 -25.78 -2.35 -21.97
C ALA A 662 -26.61 -1.28 -22.68
N ARG A 663 -25.97 -0.53 -23.59
CA ARG A 663 -26.62 0.53 -24.35
C ARG A 663 -27.74 0.01 -25.26
N SER A 664 -27.59 -1.15 -25.90
CA SER A 664 -28.65 -1.76 -26.72
C SER A 664 -29.86 -2.20 -25.89
N LYS A 665 -29.64 -2.82 -24.73
CA LYS A 665 -30.73 -3.23 -23.80
C LYS A 665 -31.53 -2.04 -23.24
N ASP A 666 -30.88 -0.90 -23.00
CA ASP A 666 -31.58 0.31 -22.53
C ASP A 666 -32.46 0.94 -23.63
N VAL A 667 -32.09 0.77 -24.90
CA VAL A 667 -32.90 1.22 -26.05
C VAL A 667 -34.13 0.33 -26.25
N GLU A 668 -33.99 -1.00 -26.14
CA GLU A 668 -35.12 -1.94 -26.20
C GLU A 668 -36.13 -1.71 -25.08
N ARG A 669 -35.66 -1.53 -23.82
CA ARG A 669 -36.54 -1.27 -22.66
C ARG A 669 -37.35 0.03 -22.78
N ASN A 670 -36.86 1.03 -23.50
CA ASN A 670 -37.57 2.29 -23.71
C ASN A 670 -38.65 2.19 -24.79
N ASN A 671 -38.47 1.34 -25.80
CA ASN A 671 -39.44 1.14 -26.88
C ASN A 671 -40.65 0.28 -26.46
N ASP A 672 -40.50 -0.59 -25.45
CA ASP A 672 -41.58 -1.41 -24.90
C ASP A 672 -42.62 -0.62 -24.05
N SER A 673 -42.45 0.70 -23.91
CA SER A 673 -43.34 1.58 -23.13
C SER A 673 -44.45 2.28 -23.95
N ALA A 674 -44.53 2.03 -25.26
CA ALA A 674 -45.62 2.53 -26.12
C ALA A 674 -46.71 1.45 -26.31
N GLU A 675 -47.89 1.67 -25.73
CA GLU A 675 -49.05 0.77 -25.90
C GLU A 675 -49.45 0.63 -27.39
N PRO A 676 -49.91 -0.57 -27.83
CA PRO A 676 -50.38 -0.77 -29.19
C PRO A 676 -51.81 -0.24 -29.33
N ALA A 677 -51.98 0.87 -30.07
CA ALA A 677 -53.29 1.37 -30.45
C ALA A 677 -53.93 0.47 -31.53
N SER A 678 -55.19 0.11 -31.28
CA SER A 678 -56.08 -0.66 -32.14
C SER A 678 -56.47 0.06 -33.44
N SER A 679 -56.56 -0.66 -34.56
CA SER A 679 -57.67 -0.50 -35.52
C SER A 679 -57.83 -1.72 -36.44
N THR A 680 -59.10 -2.04 -36.67
CA THR A 680 -59.74 -3.12 -37.45
C THR A 680 -59.49 -3.10 -38.97
N ASP A 681 -59.54 -4.32 -39.55
CA ASP A 681 -59.99 -4.79 -40.87
C ASP A 681 -59.76 -3.91 -42.13
N ASP A 682 -59.04 -4.46 -43.12
CA ASP A 682 -59.67 -4.96 -44.35
C ASP A 682 -58.66 -5.76 -45.20
N PHE A 683 -59.14 -6.89 -45.75
CA PHE A 683 -58.45 -7.72 -46.74
C PHE A 683 -58.60 -7.06 -48.12
N ASP A 684 -57.49 -6.74 -48.80
CA ASP A 684 -57.39 -6.88 -50.26
C ASP A 684 -55.92 -6.89 -50.71
N ASP A 685 -55.60 -7.86 -51.55
CA ASP A 685 -54.28 -8.10 -52.14
C ASP A 685 -53.98 -7.05 -53.23
N GLU A 686 -52.90 -6.27 -53.09
CA GLU A 686 -52.26 -5.67 -54.27
C GLU A 686 -50.74 -5.58 -54.13
N TRP A 687 -50.08 -5.98 -55.21
CA TRP A 687 -48.66 -6.20 -55.34
C TRP A 687 -47.83 -4.92 -55.15
N GLY A 688 -46.83 -4.99 -54.27
CA GLY A 688 -45.65 -4.13 -54.34
C GLY A 688 -45.22 -3.50 -53.01
N ASN A 689 -44.48 -4.26 -52.20
CA ASN A 689 -43.22 -3.73 -51.65
C ASN A 689 -42.30 -4.90 -51.31
N TRP A 690 -41.40 -5.24 -52.24
CA TRP A 690 -40.16 -5.90 -51.88
C TRP A 690 -39.23 -4.81 -51.33
N ASP A 691 -39.59 -4.25 -50.18
CA ASP A 691 -38.58 -3.54 -49.41
C ASP A 691 -37.70 -4.65 -48.84
N ASP A 692 -36.48 -4.70 -49.37
CA ASP A 692 -35.38 -5.46 -48.80
C ASP A 692 -35.38 -5.21 -47.30
N ASN A 693 -35.73 -6.24 -46.53
CA ASN A 693 -35.61 -6.18 -45.09
C ASN A 693 -34.13 -6.37 -44.76
N ASP A 694 -33.34 -5.31 -45.02
CA ASP A 694 -31.92 -5.19 -44.68
C ASP A 694 -31.69 -5.43 -43.17
N ASN A 695 -32.74 -5.36 -42.34
CA ASN A 695 -32.69 -5.65 -40.90
C ASN A 695 -32.49 -7.14 -40.55
N ALA A 696 -32.64 -8.09 -41.49
CA ALA A 696 -32.51 -9.52 -41.19
C ALA A 696 -31.06 -10.01 -41.13
N ASP A 697 -30.12 -9.30 -41.77
CA ASP A 697 -28.70 -9.61 -41.69
C ASP A 697 -28.02 -8.87 -40.54
N ASP A 698 -28.43 -7.63 -40.23
CA ASP A 698 -27.99 -6.89 -39.03
C ASP A 698 -28.36 -7.62 -37.72
N GLN A 699 -29.57 -8.20 -37.62
CA GLN A 699 -29.97 -9.02 -36.46
C GLN A 699 -29.15 -10.31 -36.29
N LYS A 700 -28.63 -10.88 -37.39
CA LYS A 700 -27.77 -12.08 -37.30
C LYS A 700 -26.35 -11.73 -36.91
N GLU A 701 -25.82 -10.60 -37.38
CA GLU A 701 -24.51 -10.11 -36.96
C GLU A 701 -24.50 -9.70 -35.49
N GLU A 702 -25.55 -9.01 -35.02
CA GLU A 702 -25.71 -8.69 -33.58
C GLU A 702 -25.84 -9.96 -32.73
N ALA A 703 -26.63 -10.95 -33.15
CA ALA A 703 -26.77 -12.22 -32.44
C ALA A 703 -25.45 -13.03 -32.40
N TYR A 704 -24.64 -12.95 -33.46
CA TYR A 704 -23.34 -13.60 -33.50
C TYR A 704 -22.33 -12.90 -32.57
N GLY A 705 -22.28 -11.56 -32.58
CA GLY A 705 -21.46 -10.77 -31.67
C GLY A 705 -21.84 -10.99 -30.20
N ASP A 706 -23.13 -11.05 -29.90
CA ASP A 706 -23.63 -11.33 -28.55
C ASP A 706 -23.28 -12.73 -28.04
N MET A 707 -23.33 -13.72 -28.94
CA MET A 707 -22.92 -15.10 -28.65
C MET A 707 -21.40 -15.19 -28.44
N GLN A 708 -20.61 -14.47 -29.25
CA GLN A 708 -19.16 -14.39 -29.09
C GLN A 708 -18.79 -13.78 -27.74
N LEU A 709 -19.36 -12.62 -27.38
CA LEU A 709 -19.13 -11.97 -26.09
C LEU A 709 -19.51 -12.90 -24.92
N LYS A 710 -20.62 -13.64 -25.03
CA LYS A 710 -21.01 -14.62 -24.01
C LYS A 710 -20.01 -15.76 -23.86
N LEU A 711 -19.42 -16.24 -24.96
CA LEU A 711 -18.38 -17.27 -24.92
C LEU A 711 -17.06 -16.75 -24.34
N GLU A 712 -16.67 -15.52 -24.68
CA GLU A 712 -15.46 -14.89 -24.13
C GLU A 712 -15.60 -14.64 -22.62
N VAL A 713 -16.75 -14.13 -22.16
CA VAL A 713 -17.05 -14.00 -20.72
C VAL A 713 -17.01 -15.38 -20.04
N ARG A 714 -17.57 -16.43 -20.65
CA ARG A 714 -17.49 -17.79 -20.12
C ARG A 714 -16.06 -18.29 -19.96
N ASP A 715 -15.18 -18.05 -20.93
CA ASP A 715 -13.76 -18.42 -20.82
C ASP A 715 -13.06 -17.67 -19.67
N ARG A 716 -13.32 -16.36 -19.52
CA ARG A 716 -12.80 -15.57 -18.39
C ARG A 716 -13.31 -16.11 -17.04
N ILE A 717 -14.58 -16.48 -16.95
CA ILE A 717 -15.16 -17.08 -15.75
C ILE A 717 -14.59 -18.48 -15.47
N ASP A 718 -14.30 -19.28 -16.49
CA ASP A 718 -13.60 -20.55 -16.30
C ASP A 718 -12.17 -20.35 -15.76
N GLN A 719 -11.47 -19.31 -16.20
CA GLN A 719 -10.17 -18.92 -15.62
C GLN A 719 -10.30 -18.47 -14.16
N LEU A 720 -11.35 -17.70 -13.82
CA LEU A 720 -11.66 -17.28 -12.46
C LEU A 720 -11.94 -18.48 -11.54
N PHE A 721 -12.69 -19.49 -12.00
CA PHE A 721 -12.96 -20.68 -11.19
C PHE A 721 -11.73 -21.57 -11.04
N LYS A 722 -10.85 -21.65 -12.04
CA LYS A 722 -9.52 -22.27 -11.87
C LYS A 722 -8.73 -21.58 -10.76
N PHE A 723 -8.81 -20.25 -10.66
CA PHE A 723 -8.23 -19.51 -9.55
C PHE A 723 -8.88 -19.87 -8.21
N PHE A 724 -10.21 -19.97 -8.12
CA PHE A 724 -10.91 -20.43 -6.90
C PHE A 724 -10.53 -21.87 -6.49
N HIS A 725 -10.20 -22.75 -7.44
CA HIS A 725 -9.68 -24.09 -7.15
C HIS A 725 -8.28 -24.05 -6.53
N LYS A 726 -7.44 -23.09 -6.92
CA LYS A 726 -6.14 -22.87 -6.25
C LYS A 726 -6.36 -22.45 -4.79
N LEU A 727 -7.29 -21.54 -4.53
CA LEU A 727 -7.61 -21.08 -3.17
C LEU A 727 -8.11 -22.21 -2.25
N SER A 728 -9.01 -23.06 -2.75
CA SER A 728 -9.54 -24.18 -1.97
C SER A 728 -8.49 -25.28 -1.71
N SER A 729 -7.49 -25.45 -2.57
CA SER A 729 -6.47 -26.51 -2.44
C SER A 729 -5.24 -26.14 -1.58
N MET A 730 -5.17 -24.93 -1.01
CA MET A 730 -3.97 -24.44 -0.32
C MET A 730 -3.48 -25.32 0.85
N ARG A 731 -4.40 -25.79 1.71
CA ARG A 731 -4.04 -26.64 2.88
C ARG A 731 -3.58 -28.04 2.49
N LEU A 732 -3.97 -28.53 1.32
CA LEU A 732 -3.66 -29.88 0.83
C LEU A 732 -2.29 -29.95 0.14
N ARG A 733 -1.82 -28.84 -0.43
CA ARG A 733 -0.57 -28.80 -1.21
C ARG A 733 0.68 -28.97 -0.35
N ASN A 734 0.62 -28.65 0.94
CA ASN A 734 1.70 -28.91 1.90
C ASN A 734 1.16 -29.68 3.10
N HIS A 735 1.40 -30.99 3.14
CA HIS A 735 0.84 -31.89 4.15
C HIS A 735 1.27 -31.53 5.58
N ALA A 736 2.55 -31.24 5.80
CA ALA A 736 3.06 -30.87 7.13
C ALA A 736 2.46 -29.55 7.62
N LEU A 737 2.28 -28.58 6.71
CA LEU A 737 1.58 -27.34 7.01
C LEU A 737 0.09 -27.58 7.29
N GLY A 738 -0.58 -28.41 6.49
CA GLY A 738 -1.98 -28.79 6.66
C GLY A 738 -2.24 -29.46 8.01
N GLU A 739 -1.41 -30.42 8.41
CA GLU A 739 -1.46 -31.05 9.74
C GLU A 739 -1.23 -30.04 10.86
N GLY A 740 -0.29 -29.10 10.68
CA GLY A 740 -0.02 -28.04 11.64
C GLY A 740 -1.22 -27.11 11.82
N LEU A 741 -1.84 -26.69 10.72
CA LEU A 741 -3.04 -25.85 10.74
C LEU A 741 -4.23 -26.58 11.37
N ALA A 742 -4.42 -27.86 11.06
CA ALA A 742 -5.44 -28.69 11.70
C ALA A 742 -5.19 -28.82 13.21
N ALA A 743 -3.94 -28.99 13.63
CA ALA A 743 -3.55 -29.04 15.04
C ALA A 743 -3.87 -27.73 15.78
N LEU A 744 -3.85 -26.57 15.09
CA LEU A 744 -4.15 -25.27 15.68
C LEU A 744 -5.65 -25.02 15.90
N SER A 745 -6.55 -25.81 15.31
CA SER A 745 -8.01 -25.74 15.56
C SER A 745 -8.37 -25.91 17.04
N ARG A 746 -7.54 -26.60 17.83
CA ARG A 746 -7.75 -26.79 19.28
C ARG A 746 -7.78 -25.48 20.10
N PHE A 747 -7.25 -24.39 19.53
CA PHE A 747 -7.23 -23.06 20.14
C PHE A 747 -8.44 -22.22 19.73
N GLU A 748 -9.44 -22.82 19.08
CA GLU A 748 -10.76 -22.21 18.90
C GLU A 748 -11.52 -22.25 20.22
N THR A 749 -11.69 -21.07 20.82
CA THR A 749 -12.36 -20.94 22.13
C THR A 749 -13.85 -20.67 22.01
N ASP A 750 -14.34 -20.21 20.85
CA ASP A 750 -15.74 -19.83 20.63
C ASP A 750 -16.17 -20.14 19.18
N GLY A 751 -17.34 -20.78 19.02
CA GLY A 751 -17.94 -21.07 17.72
C GLY A 751 -18.51 -19.84 17.00
N TYR A 752 -18.73 -18.74 17.74
CA TYR A 752 -19.27 -17.49 17.18
C TYR A 752 -18.22 -16.49 16.69
N SER A 753 -16.97 -16.59 17.15
CA SER A 753 -15.87 -15.70 16.77
C SER A 753 -14.67 -16.51 16.30
N ARG A 754 -14.62 -16.77 15.00
CA ARG A 754 -13.46 -17.40 14.35
C ARG A 754 -12.22 -16.53 14.58
N LYS A 755 -11.20 -17.10 15.23
CA LYS A 755 -9.89 -16.46 15.42
C LYS A 755 -8.98 -16.76 14.22
N GLY A 756 -8.20 -15.77 13.82
CA GLY A 756 -7.21 -15.89 12.75
C GLY A 756 -6.05 -16.80 13.11
N LEU A 757 -5.23 -17.14 12.11
CA LEU A 757 -4.11 -18.06 12.29
C LEU A 757 -3.07 -17.54 13.28
N LEU A 758 -2.72 -16.25 13.21
CA LEU A 758 -1.67 -15.68 14.06
C LEU A 758 -2.01 -15.77 15.55
N TYR A 759 -3.27 -15.57 15.92
CA TYR A 759 -3.76 -15.78 17.28
C TYR A 759 -3.50 -17.21 17.76
N LYS A 760 -3.96 -18.19 16.97
CA LYS A 760 -3.85 -19.62 17.30
C LYS A 760 -2.39 -20.05 17.37
N LEU A 761 -1.58 -19.62 16.40
CA LEU A 761 -0.17 -19.92 16.30
C LEU A 761 0.60 -19.35 17.50
N LEU A 762 0.35 -18.09 17.87
CA LEU A 762 1.03 -17.45 18.99
C LEU A 762 0.69 -18.14 20.32
N LEU A 763 -0.57 -18.45 20.58
CA LEU A 763 -0.97 -19.21 21.78
C LEU A 763 -0.33 -20.59 21.83
N ALA A 764 -0.28 -21.30 20.70
CA ALA A 764 0.36 -22.61 20.61
C ALA A 764 1.86 -22.53 20.95
N LEU A 765 2.57 -21.55 20.38
CA LEU A 765 4.01 -21.36 20.57
C LEU A 765 4.35 -20.91 22.00
N LEU A 766 3.57 -19.99 22.58
CA LEU A 766 3.73 -19.57 23.98
C LEU A 766 3.44 -20.72 24.95
N SER A 767 2.52 -21.61 24.59
CA SER A 767 2.20 -22.83 25.34
C SER A 767 3.13 -24.01 25.01
N ARG A 768 4.18 -23.79 24.21
CA ARG A 768 5.21 -24.78 23.84
C ARG A 768 4.69 -26.02 23.11
N TYR A 769 3.58 -25.88 22.38
CA TYR A 769 3.15 -26.94 21.47
C TYR A 769 4.07 -27.00 20.25
N ASP A 770 4.35 -28.21 19.79
CA ASP A 770 5.01 -28.41 18.52
C ASP A 770 4.03 -28.12 17.38
N VAL A 771 4.47 -27.31 16.42
CA VAL A 771 3.65 -26.89 15.27
C VAL A 771 4.25 -27.53 14.01
N PRO A 772 3.63 -28.59 13.48
CA PRO A 772 4.05 -29.17 12.21
C PRO A 772 4.15 -28.11 11.10
N GLY A 773 5.19 -28.21 10.27
CA GLY A 773 5.48 -27.24 9.22
C GLY A 773 6.30 -26.01 9.67
N LEU A 774 6.47 -25.79 10.98
CA LEU A 774 7.32 -24.70 11.50
C LEU A 774 8.80 -25.07 11.43
N GLU A 775 9.56 -24.33 10.62
CA GLU A 775 10.99 -24.52 10.45
C GLU A 775 11.79 -23.57 11.35
N TYR A 776 12.90 -24.05 11.91
CA TYR A 776 13.87 -23.21 12.63
C TYR A 776 15.17 -23.16 11.85
N HIS A 777 15.65 -21.94 11.64
CA HIS A 777 16.86 -21.67 10.90
C HIS A 777 18.03 -21.54 11.88
N SER A 778 18.94 -22.52 11.87
CA SER A 778 20.14 -22.48 12.70
C SER A 778 21.30 -21.79 11.97
N SER A 779 21.99 -20.88 12.65
CA SER A 779 23.19 -20.21 12.15
C SER A 779 24.30 -21.18 11.75
N ALA A 780 25.19 -20.75 10.84
CA ALA A 780 26.30 -21.55 10.33
C ALA A 780 27.21 -22.11 11.44
N VAL A 781 27.39 -21.35 12.53
CA VAL A 781 28.14 -21.77 13.73
C VAL A 781 27.41 -22.88 14.49
N GLY A 782 26.09 -22.76 14.65
CA GLY A 782 25.26 -23.81 15.25
C GLY A 782 25.29 -25.11 14.44
N ARG A 783 25.43 -25.03 13.11
CA ARG A 783 25.61 -26.20 12.23
C ARG A 783 26.98 -26.86 12.41
N LEU A 784 28.06 -26.08 12.59
CA LEU A 784 29.41 -26.60 12.88
C LEU A 784 29.49 -27.33 14.23
N PHE A 785 28.82 -26.81 15.28
CA PHE A 785 28.72 -27.51 16.56
C PHE A 785 27.83 -28.76 16.50
N LYS A 786 26.87 -28.82 15.57
CA LYS A 786 26.05 -30.02 15.31
C LYS A 786 26.76 -31.07 14.46
N SER A 787 27.56 -30.69 13.47
CA SER A 787 28.18 -31.64 12.53
C SER A 787 29.59 -32.10 12.93
N GLY A 788 30.33 -31.31 13.74
CA GLY A 788 31.75 -31.57 14.04
C GLY A 788 32.06 -32.27 15.38
N LEU A 789 31.10 -32.37 16.31
CA LEU A 789 31.36 -32.86 17.68
C LEU A 789 30.40 -33.96 18.17
N GLY A 790 29.76 -34.70 17.26
CA GLY A 790 28.76 -35.75 17.53
C GLY A 790 29.24 -36.98 18.34
N ARG A 791 30.35 -36.90 19.09
CA ARG A 791 30.77 -37.90 20.08
C ARG A 791 30.59 -37.45 21.54
N PHE A 792 30.26 -36.19 21.79
CA PHE A 792 29.87 -35.69 23.12
C PHE A 792 28.44 -35.18 23.03
N GLY A 793 27.48 -35.93 23.59
CA GLY A 793 26.03 -35.66 23.54
C GLY A 793 25.54 -34.37 24.21
N LEU A 794 26.23 -33.24 24.03
CA LEU A 794 25.83 -31.89 24.39
C LEU A 794 25.04 -31.25 23.24
N GLY A 795 23.97 -31.92 22.80
CA GLY A 795 23.03 -31.30 21.87
C GLY A 795 22.40 -30.10 22.55
N GLN A 796 22.73 -28.88 22.12
CA GLN A 796 21.97 -27.68 22.49
C GLN A 796 20.50 -27.92 22.09
N SER A 797 19.58 -27.82 23.05
CA SER A 797 18.15 -27.89 22.77
C SER A 797 17.79 -26.82 21.73
N LYS A 798 16.99 -27.19 20.72
CA LYS A 798 16.45 -26.24 19.75
C LYS A 798 15.79 -25.09 20.53
N PRO A 799 16.19 -23.81 20.32
CA PRO A 799 15.56 -22.71 21.03
C PRO A 799 14.07 -22.69 20.70
N SER A 800 13.26 -22.40 21.70
CA SER A 800 11.82 -22.28 21.54
C SER A 800 11.46 -20.81 21.31
N PHE A 801 10.59 -20.54 20.34
CA PHE A 801 10.08 -19.19 20.08
C PHE A 801 9.46 -18.58 21.35
N GLY A 802 8.60 -19.33 22.05
CA GLY A 802 7.91 -18.86 23.26
C GLY A 802 8.79 -18.65 24.50
N GLU A 803 10.08 -18.99 24.45
CA GLU A 803 11.03 -18.74 25.55
C GLU A 803 11.68 -17.36 25.47
N GLN A 804 11.63 -16.70 24.31
CA GLN A 804 12.28 -15.43 24.07
C GLN A 804 11.56 -14.28 24.78
N SER A 805 12.31 -13.28 25.24
CA SER A 805 11.74 -12.08 25.90
C SER A 805 11.15 -11.07 24.91
N VAL A 806 11.62 -11.11 23.67
CA VAL A 806 11.16 -10.28 22.57
C VAL A 806 10.72 -11.21 21.45
N LEU A 807 9.49 -11.05 20.99
CA LEU A 807 8.94 -11.76 19.86
C LEU A 807 8.72 -10.76 18.73
N ILE A 808 9.12 -11.15 17.53
CA ILE A 808 8.86 -10.43 16.29
C ILE A 808 8.12 -11.39 15.39
N ILE A 809 6.95 -11.00 14.91
CA ILE A 809 6.19 -11.73 13.90
C ILE A 809 6.19 -10.88 12.64
N PHE A 810 6.57 -11.42 11.49
CA PHE A 810 6.54 -10.72 10.21
C PHE A 810 5.72 -11.49 9.18
N VAL A 811 4.67 -10.89 8.64
CA VAL A 811 3.81 -11.53 7.63
C VAL A 811 4.18 -11.07 6.23
N VAL A 812 4.67 -12.02 5.43
CA VAL A 812 5.06 -11.82 4.03
C VAL A 812 3.80 -11.83 3.17
N GLY A 813 3.45 -10.70 2.56
CA GLY A 813 2.18 -10.51 1.85
C GLY A 813 1.22 -9.54 2.55
N GLY A 814 1.46 -9.23 3.83
CA GLY A 814 0.79 -8.14 4.55
C GLY A 814 -0.01 -8.59 5.78
N ILE A 815 -0.38 -7.60 6.60
CA ILE A 815 -1.20 -7.76 7.82
C ILE A 815 -2.44 -6.88 7.72
N ASN A 816 -3.52 -7.24 8.44
CA ASN A 816 -4.64 -6.32 8.68
C ASN A 816 -4.70 -5.89 10.15
N THR A 817 -5.58 -4.93 10.49
CA THR A 817 -5.66 -4.44 11.88
C THR A 817 -6.40 -5.41 12.80
N LEU A 818 -7.26 -6.29 12.26
CA LEU A 818 -7.86 -7.38 13.00
C LEU A 818 -6.80 -8.34 13.55
N GLU A 819 -5.80 -8.70 12.74
CA GLU A 819 -4.68 -9.53 13.17
C GLU A 819 -3.84 -8.85 14.25
N VAL A 820 -3.59 -7.55 14.12
CA VAL A 820 -2.92 -6.77 15.17
C VAL A 820 -3.70 -6.89 16.49
N ARG A 821 -5.02 -6.69 16.46
CA ARG A 821 -5.91 -6.85 17.62
C ARG A 821 -5.82 -8.24 18.23
N GLU A 822 -5.96 -9.27 17.40
CA GLU A 822 -5.95 -10.65 17.83
C GLU A 822 -4.62 -11.05 18.45
N VAL A 823 -3.51 -10.66 17.84
CA VAL A 823 -2.17 -10.92 18.33
C VAL A 823 -1.93 -10.24 19.69
N MET A 824 -2.39 -9.00 19.88
CA MET A 824 -2.34 -8.33 21.18
C MET A 824 -3.21 -9.04 22.23
N LYS A 825 -4.38 -9.53 21.82
CA LYS A 825 -5.27 -10.33 22.68
C LYS A 825 -4.64 -11.67 23.08
N ALA A 826 -3.96 -12.35 22.16
CA ALA A 826 -3.24 -13.59 22.47
C ALA A 826 -2.17 -13.39 23.54
N ILE A 827 -1.43 -12.27 23.51
CA ILE A 827 -0.44 -11.94 24.55
C ILE A 827 -1.11 -11.66 25.89
N SER A 828 -2.21 -10.90 25.93
CA SER A 828 -2.90 -10.58 27.18
C SER A 828 -3.56 -11.79 27.83
N GLU A 829 -3.98 -12.78 27.04
CA GLU A 829 -4.51 -14.06 27.50
C GLU A 829 -3.41 -15.09 27.81
N SER A 830 -2.18 -14.84 27.38
CA SER A 830 -1.06 -15.75 27.62
C SER A 830 -0.59 -15.73 29.09
N SER A 831 0.12 -16.78 29.48
CA SER A 831 0.79 -16.86 30.79
C SER A 831 2.07 -16.02 30.88
N ARG A 832 2.41 -15.26 29.83
CA ARG A 832 3.68 -14.52 29.67
C ARG A 832 3.44 -13.03 29.38
N PRO A 833 2.93 -12.24 30.35
CA PRO A 833 2.72 -10.80 30.18
C PRO A 833 4.03 -10.00 30.13
N ASP A 834 5.17 -10.64 30.44
CA ASP A 834 6.52 -10.08 30.39
C ASP A 834 7.10 -10.00 28.97
N VAL A 835 6.43 -10.64 27.99
CA VAL A 835 6.90 -10.70 26.61
C VAL A 835 6.60 -9.40 25.87
N GLU A 836 7.63 -8.85 25.24
CA GLU A 836 7.49 -7.74 24.31
C GLU A 836 7.27 -8.28 22.90
N LEU A 837 6.26 -7.76 22.20
CA LEU A 837 5.87 -8.24 20.88
C LEU A 837 5.88 -7.12 19.86
N ILE A 838 6.47 -7.39 18.70
CA ILE A 838 6.35 -6.60 17.47
C ILE A 838 5.66 -7.44 16.39
N LEU A 839 4.67 -6.86 15.72
CA LEU A 839 4.07 -7.41 14.51
C LEU A 839 4.42 -6.53 13.30
N GLY A 840 4.97 -7.14 12.26
CA GLY A 840 5.33 -6.50 11.00
C GLY A 840 4.63 -7.15 9.82
N GLY A 841 4.49 -6.43 8.72
CA GLY A 841 4.04 -7.01 7.45
C GLY A 841 4.59 -6.26 6.24
N THR A 842 4.51 -6.85 5.06
CA THR A 842 4.93 -6.17 3.82
C THR A 842 4.01 -5.01 3.43
N THR A 843 2.73 -5.06 3.82
CA THR A 843 1.74 -4.01 3.57
C THR A 843 0.64 -4.09 4.63
N LEU A 844 -0.13 -3.01 4.78
CA LEU A 844 -1.41 -3.02 5.48
C LEU A 844 -2.50 -3.43 4.49
N LEU A 845 -3.40 -4.33 4.89
CA LEU A 845 -4.44 -4.91 4.07
C LEU A 845 -5.82 -4.57 4.63
N THR A 846 -6.74 -4.21 3.74
CA THR A 846 -8.19 -4.29 3.94
C THR A 846 -8.78 -5.45 3.13
N PRO A 847 -10.05 -5.84 3.36
CA PRO A 847 -10.75 -6.79 2.50
C PRO A 847 -10.76 -6.36 1.03
N ASP A 848 -10.90 -5.07 0.75
CA ASP A 848 -10.81 -4.51 -0.61
C ASP A 848 -9.39 -4.63 -1.21
N ASP A 849 -8.34 -4.40 -0.42
CA ASP A 849 -6.95 -4.61 -0.87
C ASP A 849 -6.70 -6.09 -1.21
N MET A 850 -7.26 -7.01 -0.42
CA MET A 850 -7.18 -8.46 -0.69
C MET A 850 -7.88 -8.84 -1.99
N PHE A 851 -9.05 -8.24 -2.27
CA PHE A 851 -9.74 -8.42 -3.54
C PHE A 851 -8.86 -7.99 -4.72
N GLU A 852 -8.23 -6.81 -4.63
CA GLU A 852 -7.32 -6.31 -5.69
C GLU A 852 -6.07 -7.18 -5.84
N LEU A 853 -5.50 -7.71 -4.74
CA LEU A 853 -4.32 -8.58 -4.80
C LEU A 853 -4.61 -9.95 -5.44
N MET A 854 -5.85 -10.44 -5.35
CA MET A 854 -6.27 -11.75 -5.85
C MET A 854 -6.89 -11.70 -7.24
N LEU A 855 -7.72 -10.69 -7.53
CA LEU A 855 -8.49 -10.58 -8.79
C LEU A 855 -8.18 -9.31 -9.58
N GLY A 856 -7.42 -8.38 -9.00
CA GLY A 856 -7.02 -7.12 -9.63
C GLY A 856 -5.58 -7.11 -10.14
N SER A 857 -4.91 -8.26 -10.27
CA SER A 857 -3.51 -8.34 -10.75
C SER A 857 -3.37 -8.92 -12.16
#